data_AF-A0ABD6E9P5-F1
#
_entry.id   AF-A0ABD6E9P5-F1
#
_cell.length_a   1.000
_cell.length_b   1.000
_cell.length_c   1.000
_cell.angle_alpha   90.00
_cell.angle_beta   90.00
_cell.angle_gamma   90.00
#
_symmetry.space_group_name_H-M   'P 1'
#
loop_
_entity.id
_entity.type
_entity.pdbx_description
1 polymer ?
#
loop_
_entity_poly.entity_id
_entity_poly.type
_entity_poly.pdbx_seq_one_letter_code
_entity_poly.pdbx_strand_id
1 'polypeptide(L)'
;MKKYFLNIIILTTMMSVIFFITDDLEVKAMEYTDDILNDITSIKSNHNQNFGMGFIPISDDVDESDLISSSALTAPAQWDWRDYNGEDWTSIPKNQASCGSCWDFAAHSVLESIINIVEGDSTLDLDLSEQYILSCYSGGWGCGGSNAFYAFEYMHNNGGTIPESCFPYAANDARLCNLKCEDWQDKLVPITGFGYSTTHSIEDIKNKIVNEGPVALSFNVYSDFYDGSPSFDENGVYWHQSGTYQAGHQIAAVGYVDTPGNPNYDGYWILKNSWGSTWGPWDNGFYGMAYSDSNIDADVVWVEYESSAPDTIIINGPSGTIYDDDVVFELTGIDGDTPTSDLLYSYILEGYDTEWSMWTSDVTVQYNDLLNGQYIFKVKSKDESGIPDYTPATSTFTIDNKLAYTPTVFDFGNIVEGSSDSTSFSIWNIGTGELIYSLSESCDWLDVSPLNGESSGEIDNINVYVDAASLTEGTYQCDIDISSNGGNGIFSIYLNVVAVGSEIIDQEQTVYIKDFSIYDIRLGSQSFIPNLDIITRVELYLKKVGNPSNDFIFTIRAELSGPNLATLNIPKIDVPLSYDWVSFDFDDVEVTPGETYYIVVMTSGGSFYNCYNLGYSNGDPYSNGLLWYSRNSGSSWMELSLNDLCFKIYGKINAPPEPFLSFDPSSYDFGSLFEGVTSSTSFDVWNSGTGDLSYSFSESCGWVDVSPVSGISSGEHDVISVDVDATGLSVGSYQCDIVISSDGGSGVFSVFVNVIPPSPILSFDPSSYDFGSLFEGVT
;
A
#
# COMPACT_ATOMS: atom_id res chain seq x y z
N MET A 1 73.93 -36.44 -3.85
CA MET A 1 74.89 -35.31 -3.88
C MET A 1 74.34 -34.01 -4.49
N LYS A 2 73.05 -33.89 -4.84
CA LYS A 2 72.42 -32.63 -5.32
C LYS A 2 71.47 -31.95 -4.33
N LYS A 3 71.26 -32.49 -3.11
CA LYS A 3 70.42 -31.89 -2.05
C LYS A 3 71.19 -31.16 -0.94
N TYR A 4 72.53 -31.23 -0.92
CA TYR A 4 73.37 -30.52 0.07
C TYR A 4 73.98 -29.20 -0.46
N PHE A 5 73.97 -28.98 -1.78
CA PHE A 5 74.54 -27.77 -2.38
C PHE A 5 73.55 -26.59 -2.43
N LEU A 6 72.24 -26.85 -2.39
CA LEU A 6 71.22 -25.79 -2.46
C LEU A 6 70.95 -25.12 -1.11
N ASN A 7 71.06 -25.86 0.00
CA ASN A 7 70.87 -25.30 1.35
C ASN A 7 72.06 -24.46 1.86
N ILE A 8 73.27 -24.68 1.35
CA ILE A 8 74.45 -23.88 1.72
C ILE A 8 74.46 -22.53 1.01
N ILE A 9 73.93 -22.44 -0.22
CA ILE A 9 73.84 -21.18 -0.98
C ILE A 9 72.77 -20.25 -0.39
N ILE A 10 71.66 -20.79 0.14
CA ILE A 10 70.59 -19.99 0.76
C ILE A 10 71.00 -19.46 2.14
N LEU A 11 71.84 -20.20 2.90
CA LEU A 11 72.32 -19.75 4.21
C LEU A 11 73.41 -18.66 4.09
N THR A 12 74.27 -18.68 3.07
CA THR A 12 75.32 -17.65 2.88
C THR A 12 74.81 -16.37 2.22
N THR A 13 73.71 -16.40 1.47
CA THR A 13 73.07 -15.18 0.96
C THR A 13 72.22 -14.48 2.01
N MET A 14 71.54 -15.22 2.91
CA MET A 14 70.78 -14.59 4.01
C MET A 14 71.69 -13.93 5.06
N MET A 15 72.88 -14.49 5.34
CA MET A 15 73.77 -13.93 6.36
C MET A 15 74.56 -12.69 5.89
N SER A 16 74.77 -12.54 4.58
CA SER A 16 75.38 -11.34 3.98
C SER A 16 74.39 -10.17 3.86
N VAL A 17 73.10 -10.44 3.64
CA VAL A 17 72.05 -9.40 3.57
C VAL A 17 71.73 -8.85 4.96
N ILE A 18 71.77 -9.69 6.00
CA ILE A 18 71.58 -9.24 7.39
C ILE A 18 72.73 -8.31 7.86
N PHE A 19 73.97 -8.57 7.45
CA PHE A 19 75.13 -7.75 7.84
C PHE A 19 75.18 -6.36 7.16
N PHE A 20 74.68 -6.26 5.92
CA PHE A 20 74.57 -4.97 5.21
C PHE A 20 73.40 -4.11 5.70
N ILE A 21 72.32 -4.73 6.19
CA ILE A 21 71.16 -4.01 6.75
C ILE A 21 71.48 -3.47 8.16
N THR A 22 72.32 -4.16 8.95
CA THR A 22 72.68 -3.69 10.30
C THR A 22 73.68 -2.53 10.31
N ASP A 23 74.65 -2.49 9.38
CA ASP A 23 75.63 -1.39 9.31
C ASP A 23 75.00 -0.07 8.79
N ASP A 24 74.04 -0.13 7.85
CA ASP A 24 73.33 1.07 7.36
C ASP A 24 72.32 1.62 8.40
N LEU A 25 71.77 0.76 9.26
CA LEU A 25 70.91 1.15 10.38
C LEU A 25 71.71 1.78 11.53
N GLU A 26 72.92 1.31 11.83
CA GLU A 26 73.79 1.92 12.86
C GLU A 26 74.41 3.26 12.41
N VAL A 27 74.71 3.44 11.12
CA VAL A 27 75.23 4.72 10.60
C VAL A 27 74.13 5.79 10.50
N LYS A 28 72.90 5.44 10.09
CA LYS A 28 71.76 6.37 10.12
C LYS A 28 71.28 6.68 11.54
N ALA A 29 71.35 5.73 12.47
CA ALA A 29 70.98 6.00 13.87
C ALA A 29 71.98 6.93 14.60
N MET A 30 73.25 6.98 14.16
CA MET A 30 74.26 7.89 14.74
C MET A 30 74.19 9.33 14.19
N GLU A 31 73.76 9.56 12.94
CA GLU A 31 73.56 10.93 12.43
C GLU A 31 72.28 11.57 13.01
N TYR A 32 71.23 10.78 13.27
CA TYR A 32 69.99 11.27 13.91
C TYR A 32 70.15 11.59 15.41
N THR A 33 71.16 11.05 16.09
CA THR A 33 71.32 11.24 17.53
C THR A 33 72.08 12.52 17.90
N ASP A 34 72.92 13.07 17.02
CA ASP A 34 73.66 14.31 17.32
C ASP A 34 72.81 15.59 17.17
N ASP A 35 71.83 15.62 16.25
CA ASP A 35 70.88 16.74 16.14
C ASP A 35 69.85 16.72 17.29
N ILE A 36 69.30 15.54 17.62
CA ILE A 36 68.35 15.37 18.73
C ILE A 36 69.03 15.64 20.10
N LEU A 37 70.31 15.30 20.26
CA LEU A 37 71.02 15.55 21.52
C LEU A 37 71.40 17.02 21.72
N ASN A 38 71.61 17.79 20.64
CA ASN A 38 71.77 19.24 20.73
C ASN A 38 70.44 19.93 21.12
N ASP A 39 69.30 19.46 20.59
CA ASP A 39 67.97 19.98 20.95
C ASP A 39 67.59 19.68 22.40
N ILE A 40 67.88 18.47 22.90
CA ILE A 40 67.58 18.08 24.30
C ILE A 40 68.40 18.88 25.32
N THR A 41 69.60 19.35 24.94
CA THR A 41 70.49 20.09 25.87
C THR A 41 70.14 21.58 25.95
N SER A 42 69.45 22.12 24.94
CA SER A 42 68.99 23.52 24.88
C SER A 42 67.76 23.80 25.77
N ILE A 43 66.90 22.81 25.98
CA ILE A 43 65.57 22.98 26.62
C ILE A 43 65.62 23.23 28.14
N LYS A 44 66.79 23.12 28.82
CA LYS A 44 66.85 23.17 30.30
C LYS A 44 67.34 24.45 30.97
N SER A 45 67.49 25.58 30.28
CA SER A 45 67.72 26.83 31.02
C SER A 45 67.31 28.10 30.26
N ASN A 46 66.18 28.70 30.63
CA ASN A 46 66.11 30.02 31.28
C ASN A 46 64.67 30.54 31.27
N HIS A 47 64.01 30.53 32.43
CA HIS A 47 62.72 31.18 32.62
C HIS A 47 62.90 32.62 33.11
N ASN A 48 62.38 33.56 32.34
CA ASN A 48 61.60 34.68 32.87
C ASN A 48 60.63 35.17 31.76
N GLN A 49 59.33 34.88 31.94
CA GLN A 49 58.17 35.09 31.02
C GLN A 49 58.14 34.11 29.82
N ASN A 50 57.87 32.80 29.94
CA ASN A 50 56.64 32.03 30.25
C ASN A 50 55.60 31.80 29.10
N PHE A 51 56.02 31.72 27.84
CA PHE A 51 55.19 31.13 26.77
C PHE A 51 55.73 29.75 26.36
N GLY A 52 54.87 28.73 26.35
CA GLY A 52 55.25 27.38 25.88
C GLY A 52 55.25 27.33 24.36
N MET A 53 56.33 26.86 23.74
CA MET A 53 56.38 26.62 22.29
C MET A 53 56.32 25.11 22.07
N GLY A 54 55.44 24.65 21.18
CA GLY A 54 55.14 23.22 21.02
C GLY A 54 54.74 22.83 19.62
N PHE A 55 55.20 23.54 18.60
CA PHE A 55 55.09 23.05 17.23
C PHE A 55 56.07 21.90 17.04
N ILE A 56 55.57 20.80 16.47
CA ILE A 56 56.35 19.66 16.01
C ILE A 56 56.00 19.45 14.52
N PRO A 57 56.98 19.35 13.61
CA PRO A 57 56.72 19.07 12.20
C PRO A 57 55.94 17.76 11.99
N ILE A 58 55.15 17.71 10.91
CA ILE A 58 54.43 16.51 10.49
C ILE A 58 55.44 15.44 10.08
N SER A 59 55.11 14.17 10.35
CA SER A 59 55.96 13.04 9.97
C SER A 59 55.93 12.80 8.45
N ASP A 60 57.06 12.37 7.87
CA ASP A 60 57.24 12.17 6.43
C ASP A 60 56.32 11.10 5.80
N ASP A 61 55.54 10.37 6.60
CA ASP A 61 54.63 9.30 6.18
C ASP A 61 53.17 9.75 5.97
N VAL A 62 52.86 11.02 6.21
CA VAL A 62 51.54 11.59 5.92
C VAL A 62 51.50 12.07 4.47
N ASP A 63 50.46 11.74 3.70
CA ASP A 63 50.35 12.20 2.30
C ASP A 63 50.01 13.70 2.22
N GLU A 64 50.85 14.49 1.51
CA GLU A 64 50.59 15.91 1.25
C GLU A 64 49.34 16.13 0.40
N SER A 65 48.60 17.19 0.72
CA SER A 65 47.44 17.65 -0.04
C SER A 65 47.84 18.74 -1.04
N ASP A 66 47.24 18.72 -2.23
CA ASP A 66 47.42 19.79 -3.21
C ASP A 66 46.71 21.06 -2.69
N LEU A 67 47.46 22.14 -2.46
CA LEU A 67 46.93 23.42 -1.98
C LEU A 67 46.01 24.15 -2.98
N ILE A 68 45.85 23.63 -4.22
CA ILE A 68 45.14 24.32 -5.31
C ILE A 68 44.04 23.45 -5.94
N SER A 69 42.80 23.96 -5.91
CA SER A 69 41.77 23.67 -6.91
C SER A 69 41.88 24.65 -8.09
N SER A 70 41.84 24.11 -9.31
CA SER A 70 42.34 24.67 -10.58
C SER A 70 41.78 26.02 -11.11
N SER A 71 42.02 27.16 -10.45
CA SER A 71 41.87 28.47 -11.11
C SER A 71 42.94 29.51 -10.75
N ALA A 72 43.80 29.81 -11.73
CA ALA A 72 44.88 30.79 -11.62
C ALA A 72 44.35 32.24 -11.66
N LEU A 73 43.82 32.72 -10.54
CA LEU A 73 43.64 34.14 -10.27
C LEU A 73 44.83 34.63 -9.43
N THR A 74 45.36 35.81 -9.76
CA THR A 74 46.35 36.48 -8.92
C THR A 74 45.63 37.09 -7.73
N ALA A 75 46.06 36.76 -6.52
CA ALA A 75 45.50 37.28 -5.29
C ALA A 75 45.68 38.82 -5.21
N PRO A 76 44.79 39.56 -4.51
CA PRO A 76 44.97 41.00 -4.31
C PRO A 76 46.30 41.31 -3.60
N ALA A 77 46.84 42.52 -3.75
CA ALA A 77 48.12 42.89 -3.13
C ALA A 77 48.09 42.96 -1.60
N GLN A 78 46.90 43.00 -1.00
CA GLN A 78 46.70 42.92 0.44
C GLN A 78 45.33 42.30 0.72
N TRP A 79 45.24 41.59 1.84
CA TRP A 79 44.00 41.03 2.36
C TRP A 79 44.07 40.98 3.88
N ASP A 80 43.00 41.33 4.58
CA ASP A 80 42.95 41.33 6.04
C ASP A 80 41.55 40.91 6.51
N TRP A 81 41.41 39.68 7.03
CA TRP A 81 40.13 39.19 7.55
C TRP A 81 39.67 39.94 8.81
N ARG A 82 40.53 40.75 9.44
CA ARG A 82 40.15 41.62 10.56
C ARG A 82 39.41 42.88 10.13
N ASP A 83 39.47 43.21 8.83
CA ASP A 83 38.78 44.35 8.24
C ASP A 83 38.34 44.00 6.81
N TYR A 84 37.42 43.06 6.71
CA TYR A 84 36.75 42.71 5.45
C TYR A 84 35.34 43.30 5.45
N ASN A 85 35.10 44.23 4.52
CA ASN A 85 33.86 45.03 4.43
C ASN A 85 33.51 45.82 5.70
N GLY A 86 34.50 46.17 6.52
CA GLY A 86 34.32 46.93 7.77
C GLY A 86 33.99 46.07 8.99
N GLU A 87 34.14 44.75 8.89
CA GLU A 87 33.89 43.77 9.94
C GLU A 87 35.14 42.90 10.19
N ASP A 88 35.29 42.43 11.43
CA ASP A 88 36.35 41.52 11.86
C ASP A 88 35.80 40.10 11.87
N TRP A 89 36.33 39.24 11.00
CA TRP A 89 35.90 37.86 10.82
C TRP A 89 36.73 36.88 11.66
N THR A 90 37.69 37.39 12.43
CA THR A 90 38.55 36.59 13.31
C THR A 90 38.01 36.55 14.73
N SER A 91 38.38 35.51 15.49
CA SER A 91 38.06 35.44 16.93
C SER A 91 39.09 36.16 17.79
N ILE A 92 38.75 36.43 19.05
CA ILE A 92 39.63 37.12 20.02
C ILE A 92 40.92 36.33 20.27
N PRO A 93 42.11 36.95 20.29
CA PRO A 93 43.35 36.26 20.67
C PRO A 93 43.37 35.78 22.12
N LYS A 94 43.49 34.46 22.28
CA LYS A 94 43.54 33.74 23.57
C LYS A 94 44.98 33.60 24.08
N ASN A 95 45.17 32.98 25.25
CA ASN A 95 46.46 32.81 25.90
C ASN A 95 46.77 31.35 26.26
N GLN A 96 47.72 30.74 25.56
CA GLN A 96 48.19 29.35 25.80
C GLN A 96 49.02 29.19 27.09
N ALA A 97 49.41 30.30 27.73
CA ALA A 97 50.28 30.33 28.90
C ALA A 97 51.59 29.54 28.68
N SER A 98 52.04 28.79 29.67
CA SER A 98 53.30 28.02 29.62
C SER A 98 53.18 26.66 28.92
N CYS A 99 51.99 26.28 28.45
CA CYS A 99 51.77 25.00 27.78
C CYS A 99 52.18 25.13 26.30
N GLY A 100 52.92 24.15 25.77
CA GLY A 100 53.29 24.09 24.36
C GLY A 100 52.12 23.66 23.45
N SER A 101 51.00 24.37 23.51
CA SER A 101 49.77 24.06 22.76
C SER A 101 49.52 25.02 21.60
N CYS A 102 50.54 25.71 21.09
CA CYS A 102 50.39 26.67 19.99
C CYS A 102 49.73 26.07 18.75
N TRP A 103 50.02 24.79 18.47
CA TRP A 103 49.41 24.01 17.40
C TRP A 103 47.89 23.93 17.50
N ASP A 104 47.38 23.76 18.72
CA ASP A 104 45.96 23.62 19.01
C ASP A 104 45.24 24.97 18.95
N PHE A 105 45.87 26.03 19.48
CA PHE A 105 45.34 27.39 19.36
C PHE A 105 45.34 27.90 17.91
N ALA A 106 46.35 27.53 17.10
CA ALA A 106 46.39 27.85 15.69
C ALA A 106 45.23 27.16 14.94
N ALA A 107 45.03 25.86 15.20
CA ALA A 107 43.91 25.09 14.62
C ALA A 107 42.55 25.71 14.96
N HIS A 108 42.28 25.98 16.24
CA HIS A 108 41.02 26.58 16.67
C HIS A 108 40.84 28.00 16.15
N SER A 109 41.89 28.83 16.14
CA SER A 109 41.79 30.20 15.60
C SER A 109 41.44 30.23 14.12
N VAL A 110 41.99 29.28 13.35
CA VAL A 110 41.66 29.11 11.94
C VAL A 110 40.20 28.66 11.79
N LEU A 111 39.79 27.61 12.50
CA LEU A 111 38.42 27.09 12.43
C LEU A 111 37.36 28.12 12.85
N GLU A 112 37.56 28.81 13.98
CA GLU A 112 36.66 29.87 14.45
C GLU A 112 36.47 30.96 13.39
N SER A 113 37.56 31.36 12.72
CA SER A 113 37.50 32.38 11.67
C SER A 113 36.80 31.86 10.41
N ILE A 114 37.07 30.61 10.02
CA ILE A 114 36.42 29.98 8.86
C ILE A 114 34.92 29.83 9.09
N ILE A 115 34.47 29.44 10.28
CA ILE A 115 33.04 29.34 10.59
C ILE A 115 32.39 30.72 10.46
N ASN A 116 32.97 31.79 11.03
CA ASN A 116 32.44 33.14 10.85
C ASN A 116 32.28 33.49 9.36
N ILE A 117 33.29 33.17 8.54
CA ILE A 117 33.32 33.45 7.09
C ILE A 117 32.24 32.67 6.35
N VAL A 118 32.14 31.36 6.58
CA VAL A 118 31.21 30.46 5.89
C VAL A 118 29.76 30.73 6.30
N GLU A 119 29.50 30.97 7.58
CA GLU A 119 28.17 31.35 8.09
C GLU A 119 27.75 32.77 7.66
N GLY A 120 28.71 33.59 7.19
CA GLY A 120 28.44 34.97 6.81
C GLY A 120 28.09 35.87 8.00
N ASP A 121 28.49 35.50 9.21
CA ASP A 121 28.20 36.21 10.46
C ASP A 121 29.48 36.43 11.28
N SER A 122 30.02 37.64 11.18
CA SER A 122 31.19 38.10 11.95
C SER A 122 30.92 38.25 13.46
N THR A 123 29.66 38.11 13.91
CA THR A 123 29.25 38.33 15.30
C THR A 123 29.09 37.05 16.13
N LEU A 124 29.32 35.87 15.53
CA LEU A 124 29.19 34.59 16.23
C LEU A 124 30.13 34.46 17.44
N ASP A 125 31.28 35.17 17.43
CA ASP A 125 32.30 35.21 18.50
C ASP A 125 32.57 33.81 19.09
N LEU A 126 32.86 32.86 18.20
CA LEU A 126 33.08 31.46 18.57
C LEU A 126 34.32 31.33 19.45
N ASP A 127 34.11 30.70 20.60
CA ASP A 127 35.14 30.37 21.57
C ASP A 127 35.16 28.84 21.75
N LEU A 128 36.01 28.18 20.97
CA LEU A 128 36.16 26.73 20.93
C LEU A 128 37.26 26.27 21.91
N SER A 129 37.16 25.01 22.33
CA SER A 129 37.91 24.46 23.47
C SER A 129 39.22 23.81 23.04
N GLU A 130 40.34 24.54 23.12
CA GLU A 130 41.67 23.93 22.93
C GLU A 130 41.88 22.77 23.93
N GLN A 131 41.41 22.91 25.17
CA GLN A 131 41.58 21.85 26.19
C GLN A 131 40.96 20.50 25.80
N TYR A 132 39.96 20.50 24.92
CA TYR A 132 39.31 19.29 24.46
C TYR A 132 40.26 18.46 23.63
N ILE A 133 40.86 19.07 22.62
CA ILE A 133 41.85 18.40 21.79
C ILE A 133 43.08 18.07 22.64
N LEU A 134 43.59 19.02 23.43
CA LEU A 134 44.75 18.82 24.30
C LEU A 134 44.62 17.61 25.25
N SER A 135 43.44 17.39 25.84
CA SER A 135 43.20 16.31 26.81
C SER A 135 42.69 14.99 26.21
N CYS A 136 41.99 15.05 25.08
CA CYS A 136 41.29 13.90 24.51
C CYS A 136 42.04 13.25 23.34
N TYR A 137 42.90 14.00 22.64
CA TYR A 137 43.73 13.45 21.58
C TYR A 137 44.93 12.71 22.16
N SER A 138 44.97 11.39 21.94
CA SER A 138 46.08 10.54 22.42
C SER A 138 47.28 10.46 21.47
N GLY A 139 47.20 11.06 20.28
CA GLY A 139 48.28 11.04 19.29
C GLY A 139 49.30 12.18 19.44
N GLY A 140 49.00 13.20 20.24
CA GLY A 140 49.89 14.32 20.54
C GLY A 140 50.54 14.20 21.94
N TRP A 141 51.50 15.07 22.22
CA TRP A 141 52.21 15.10 23.52
C TRP A 141 51.61 16.12 24.51
N GLY A 142 50.36 16.54 24.30
CA GLY A 142 49.72 17.59 25.09
C GLY A 142 50.53 18.89 25.04
N CYS A 143 50.90 19.42 26.21
CA CYS A 143 51.78 20.57 26.36
C CYS A 143 53.23 20.31 25.88
N GLY A 144 53.59 19.07 25.56
CA GLY A 144 54.83 18.72 24.89
C GLY A 144 54.85 19.04 23.39
N GLY A 145 53.70 19.37 22.81
CA GLY A 145 53.60 19.84 21.43
C GLY A 145 52.99 18.84 20.44
N SER A 146 52.57 19.36 19.29
CA SER A 146 52.03 18.64 18.14
C SER A 146 51.93 19.60 16.93
N ASN A 147 51.03 19.30 15.98
CA ASN A 147 50.73 20.08 14.78
C ASN A 147 49.21 20.28 14.64
N ALA A 148 48.78 21.44 14.14
CA ALA A 148 47.39 21.76 13.82
C ALA A 148 46.73 20.72 12.92
N PHE A 149 47.49 20.08 12.02
CA PHE A 149 47.00 19.00 11.16
C PHE A 149 46.37 17.86 11.97
N TYR A 150 47.04 17.44 13.05
CA TYR A 150 46.54 16.39 13.92
C TYR A 150 45.37 16.84 14.81
N ALA A 151 45.28 18.14 15.11
CA ALA A 151 44.10 18.71 15.77
C ALA A 151 42.88 18.54 14.86
N PHE A 152 42.99 18.94 13.59
CA PHE A 152 41.93 18.78 12.61
C PHE A 152 41.62 17.30 12.35
N GLU A 153 42.63 16.45 12.16
CA GLU A 153 42.41 14.99 12.03
C GLU A 153 41.58 14.43 13.19
N TYR A 154 41.87 14.86 14.42
CA TYR A 154 41.09 14.44 15.58
C TYR A 154 39.65 14.96 15.51
N MET A 155 39.45 16.24 15.21
CA MET A 155 38.11 16.85 15.07
C MET A 155 37.29 16.10 14.02
N HIS A 156 37.83 15.89 12.83
CA HIS A 156 37.15 15.21 11.73
C HIS A 156 36.73 13.77 12.12
N ASN A 157 37.65 13.00 12.71
CA ASN A 157 37.39 11.60 13.08
C ASN A 157 36.51 11.42 14.31
N ASN A 158 36.30 12.46 15.13
CA ASN A 158 35.55 12.38 16.39
C ASN A 158 34.32 13.29 16.42
N GLY A 159 33.84 13.71 15.25
CA GLY A 159 32.60 14.47 15.08
C GLY A 159 32.70 15.95 15.39
N GLY A 160 33.89 16.48 15.66
CA GLY A 160 34.14 17.92 15.83
C GLY A 160 34.97 18.30 17.06
N THR A 161 35.02 19.60 17.34
CA THR A 161 35.45 20.18 18.62
C THR A 161 34.25 20.67 19.43
N ILE A 162 34.47 21.22 20.62
CA ILE A 162 33.39 21.71 21.52
C ILE A 162 33.67 23.15 21.96
N PRO A 163 32.67 23.90 22.46
CA PRO A 163 32.88 25.23 23.01
C PRO A 163 33.79 25.23 24.25
N GLU A 164 34.62 26.27 24.41
CA GLU A 164 35.49 26.53 25.57
C GLU A 164 34.70 26.48 26.89
N SER A 165 33.45 26.97 26.88
CA SER A 165 32.55 26.89 28.03
C SER A 165 32.23 25.47 28.50
N CYS A 166 32.30 24.46 27.61
CA CYS A 166 32.11 23.06 27.94
C CYS A 166 33.36 22.44 28.57
N PHE A 167 34.55 22.88 28.18
CA PHE A 167 35.79 22.35 28.74
C PHE A 167 36.93 23.39 28.82
N PRO A 168 36.90 24.27 29.83
CA PRO A 168 37.80 25.42 29.85
C PRO A 168 39.29 25.08 29.91
N TYR A 169 40.09 25.87 29.20
CA TYR A 169 41.53 25.80 29.11
C TYR A 169 42.23 25.92 30.46
N ALA A 170 43.06 24.93 30.77
CA ALA A 170 43.80 24.80 32.02
C ALA A 170 45.33 24.84 31.83
N ALA A 171 45.81 24.89 30.58
CA ALA A 171 47.23 24.85 30.24
C ALA A 171 47.98 23.67 30.90
N ASN A 172 47.35 22.49 30.95
CA ASN A 172 47.85 21.36 31.74
C ASN A 172 47.38 19.99 31.22
N ASP A 173 48.32 19.07 31.03
CA ASP A 173 48.10 17.68 30.61
C ASP A 173 47.38 16.81 31.66
N ALA A 174 47.41 17.21 32.93
CA ALA A 174 46.76 16.44 34.00
C ALA A 174 45.22 16.52 33.98
N ARG A 175 44.65 17.39 33.14
CA ARG A 175 43.20 17.53 33.00
C ARG A 175 42.65 16.38 32.15
N LEU A 176 41.83 15.53 32.76
CA LEU A 176 41.30 14.33 32.11
C LEU A 176 40.15 14.68 31.15
N CYS A 177 40.13 14.04 29.97
CA CYS A 177 39.12 14.22 28.93
C CYS A 177 37.66 13.95 29.39
N ASN A 178 37.46 13.15 30.44
CA ASN A 178 36.12 12.87 30.97
C ASN A 178 35.55 14.01 31.83
N LEU A 179 36.28 15.11 32.02
CA LEU A 179 35.84 16.30 32.77
C LEU A 179 35.17 17.37 31.90
N LYS A 180 34.98 17.11 30.60
CA LYS A 180 34.12 17.93 29.72
C LYS A 180 32.66 17.90 30.19
N CYS A 181 31.87 18.87 29.76
CA CYS A 181 30.46 18.97 30.12
C CYS A 181 29.65 17.70 29.74
N GLU A 182 28.53 17.45 30.41
CA GLU A 182 27.75 16.21 30.26
C GLU A 182 27.07 16.10 28.88
N ASP A 183 26.65 17.24 28.33
CA ASP A 183 25.95 17.42 27.05
C ASP A 183 26.91 17.77 25.90
N TRP A 184 28.16 17.32 25.97
CA TRP A 184 29.19 17.70 24.99
C TRP A 184 28.89 17.19 23.57
N GLN A 185 28.23 16.03 23.43
CA GLN A 185 27.88 15.48 22.11
C GLN A 185 26.90 16.37 21.34
N ASP A 186 26.02 17.07 22.05
CA ASP A 186 25.03 17.99 21.46
C ASP A 186 25.66 19.34 21.09
N LYS A 187 26.94 19.54 21.41
CA LYS A 187 27.69 20.81 21.21
C LYS A 187 28.87 20.65 20.27
N LEU A 188 28.95 19.52 19.56
CA LEU A 188 30.03 19.28 18.61
C LEU A 188 29.94 20.27 17.45
N VAL A 189 31.08 20.87 17.13
CA VAL A 189 31.30 21.72 15.97
C VAL A 189 32.11 20.90 14.97
N PRO A 190 31.47 20.30 13.94
CA PRO A 190 32.12 19.40 13.00
C PRO A 190 33.04 20.16 12.03
N ILE A 191 33.93 19.42 11.38
CA ILE A 191 34.71 19.90 10.23
C ILE A 191 34.57 18.90 9.08
N THR A 192 34.51 19.38 7.84
CA THR A 192 34.26 18.55 6.65
C THR A 192 35.53 18.00 6.04
N GLY A 193 36.62 18.74 6.16
CA GLY A 193 37.91 18.37 5.59
C GLY A 193 39.05 19.12 6.26
N PHE A 194 40.26 18.74 5.92
CA PHE A 194 41.48 19.39 6.34
C PHE A 194 42.63 18.92 5.45
N GLY A 195 43.70 19.70 5.39
CA GLY A 195 44.86 19.34 4.60
C GLY A 195 46.11 20.04 5.08
N TYR A 196 47.24 19.55 4.58
CA TYR A 196 48.53 20.18 4.77
C TYR A 196 49.36 20.13 3.49
N SER A 197 50.29 21.06 3.35
CA SER A 197 51.24 21.08 2.24
C SER A 197 52.53 21.77 2.66
N THR A 198 53.66 21.21 2.21
CA THR A 198 54.98 21.87 2.29
C THR A 198 55.48 22.30 0.92
N THR A 199 54.83 21.85 -0.16
CA THR A 199 55.22 22.14 -1.55
C THR A 199 54.28 23.16 -2.19
N HIS A 200 54.67 24.43 -2.16
CA HIS A 200 53.77 25.54 -2.51
C HIS A 200 54.53 26.86 -2.74
N SER A 201 53.84 27.85 -3.32
CA SER A 201 54.32 29.22 -3.44
C SER A 201 53.57 30.16 -2.49
N ILE A 202 54.17 31.31 -2.19
CA ILE A 202 53.49 32.40 -1.43
C ILE A 202 52.13 32.74 -2.06
N GLU A 203 52.05 32.71 -3.40
CA GLU A 203 50.82 33.02 -4.13
C GLU A 203 49.71 31.98 -3.85
N ASP A 204 50.07 30.71 -3.65
CA ASP A 204 49.11 29.64 -3.36
C ASP A 204 48.50 29.82 -1.97
N ILE A 205 49.33 30.19 -0.99
CA ILE A 205 48.87 30.52 0.38
C ILE A 205 47.92 31.73 0.34
N LYS A 206 48.28 32.79 -0.39
CA LYS A 206 47.41 33.97 -0.54
C LYS A 206 46.07 33.61 -1.15
N ASN A 207 46.06 32.80 -2.20
CA ASN A 207 44.83 32.35 -2.83
C ASN A 207 43.98 31.52 -1.87
N LYS A 208 44.58 30.64 -1.06
CA LYS A 208 43.87 29.90 -0.02
C LYS A 208 43.24 30.87 0.99
N ILE A 209 44.01 31.83 1.52
CA ILE A 209 43.52 32.84 2.47
C ILE A 209 42.35 33.65 1.91
N VAL A 210 42.42 34.05 0.65
CA VAL A 210 41.39 34.91 0.02
C VAL A 210 40.12 34.15 -0.32
N ASN A 211 40.25 32.91 -0.81
CA ASN A 211 39.10 32.16 -1.32
C ASN A 211 38.43 31.31 -0.25
N GLU A 212 39.17 30.84 0.75
CA GLU A 212 38.71 29.83 1.70
C GLU A 212 38.89 30.23 3.17
N GLY A 213 39.62 31.32 3.45
CA GLY A 213 39.81 31.85 4.80
C GLY A 213 41.18 31.53 5.40
N PRO A 214 41.43 31.94 6.65
CA PRO A 214 42.74 31.83 7.31
C PRO A 214 43.36 30.43 7.27
N VAL A 215 44.68 30.35 7.33
CA VAL A 215 45.44 29.09 7.39
C VAL A 215 46.38 29.07 8.59
N ALA A 216 46.79 27.89 9.06
CA ALA A 216 47.82 27.76 10.08
C ALA A 216 49.19 27.68 9.41
N LEU A 217 50.11 28.52 9.87
CA LEU A 217 51.51 28.62 9.46
C LEU A 217 52.43 28.24 10.60
N SER A 218 53.67 27.87 10.30
CA SER A 218 54.65 27.41 11.30
C SER A 218 55.99 28.11 11.10
N PHE A 219 56.62 28.61 12.16
CA PHE A 219 57.93 29.28 12.06
C PHE A 219 58.88 28.92 13.19
N ASN A 220 60.17 29.18 12.94
CA ASN A 220 61.23 29.10 13.91
C ASN A 220 61.29 30.37 14.76
N VAL A 221 61.09 30.23 16.06
CA VAL A 221 61.20 31.33 17.02
C VAL A 221 62.66 31.54 17.40
N TYR A 222 63.10 32.79 17.39
CA TYR A 222 64.43 33.22 17.83
C TYR A 222 64.34 34.12 19.07
N SER A 223 65.45 34.27 19.79
CA SER A 223 65.48 35.06 21.03
C SER A 223 65.11 36.54 20.83
N ASP A 224 65.37 37.12 19.65
CA ASP A 224 64.96 38.49 19.29
C ASP A 224 63.45 38.64 19.02
N PHE A 225 62.71 37.53 18.94
CA PHE A 225 61.26 37.47 19.00
C PHE A 225 60.75 37.14 20.41
N TYR A 226 61.41 36.20 21.10
CA TYR A 226 60.88 35.60 22.34
C TYR A 226 61.15 36.41 23.62
N ASP A 227 62.24 37.19 23.73
CA ASP A 227 62.74 37.79 24.98
C ASP A 227 61.90 38.99 25.53
N GLY A 228 60.59 38.98 25.33
CA GLY A 228 59.63 39.93 25.92
C GLY A 228 59.62 41.33 25.30
N SER A 229 60.40 41.57 24.25
CA SER A 229 60.37 42.78 23.43
C SER A 229 60.81 42.44 22.01
N PRO A 230 59.91 41.81 21.21
CA PRO A 230 60.24 41.43 19.85
C PRO A 230 60.67 42.66 19.04
N SER A 231 61.67 42.50 18.17
CA SER A 231 62.20 43.60 17.36
C SER A 231 61.32 43.88 16.14
N PHE A 232 60.12 44.40 16.37
CA PHE A 232 59.23 44.89 15.30
C PHE A 232 59.73 46.22 14.74
N ASP A 233 59.48 46.45 13.45
CA ASP A 233 59.63 47.79 12.86
C ASP A 233 58.49 48.74 13.22
N GLU A 234 58.51 49.93 12.63
CA GLU A 234 57.48 50.95 12.81
C GLU A 234 56.08 50.56 12.31
N ASN A 235 55.99 49.51 11.47
CA ASN A 235 54.72 48.97 10.96
C ASN A 235 54.24 47.75 11.78
N GLY A 236 55.00 47.32 12.79
CA GLY A 236 54.70 46.12 13.56
C GLY A 236 55.09 44.82 12.85
N VAL A 237 55.99 44.88 11.88
CA VAL A 237 56.48 43.70 11.14
C VAL A 237 57.78 43.18 11.75
N TYR A 238 57.81 41.89 12.02
CA TYR A 238 58.99 41.15 12.45
C TYR A 238 59.67 40.48 11.26
N TRP A 239 60.99 40.54 11.25
CA TRP A 239 61.88 39.65 10.51
C TRP A 239 63.11 39.41 11.37
N HIS A 240 63.68 38.23 11.28
CA HIS A 240 64.80 37.85 12.11
C HIS A 240 66.05 38.68 11.78
N GLN A 241 66.62 39.31 12.80
CA GLN A 241 67.83 40.15 12.65
C GLN A 241 69.02 39.59 13.44
N SER A 242 68.76 38.92 14.57
CA SER A 242 69.82 38.46 15.47
C SER A 242 69.31 37.46 16.50
N GLY A 243 70.19 36.78 17.23
CA GLY A 243 69.77 35.89 18.32
C GLY A 243 69.74 34.42 17.92
N THR A 244 69.40 33.57 18.88
CA THR A 244 69.51 32.11 18.75
C THR A 244 68.14 31.46 18.66
N TYR A 245 68.04 30.39 17.88
CA TYR A 245 66.86 29.54 17.81
C TYR A 245 66.39 29.12 19.21
N GLN A 246 65.09 29.22 19.47
CA GLN A 246 64.47 28.89 20.74
C GLN A 246 63.59 27.64 20.62
N ALA A 247 62.67 27.61 19.66
CA ALA A 247 61.79 26.47 19.34
C ALA A 247 61.00 26.75 18.06
N GLY A 248 60.11 25.83 17.67
CA GLY A 248 59.09 26.08 16.66
C GLY A 248 57.78 26.61 17.28
N HIS A 249 57.04 27.40 16.50
CA HIS A 249 55.72 27.94 16.88
C HIS A 249 54.75 27.83 15.70
N GLN A 250 53.48 27.54 15.99
CA GLN A 250 52.40 27.48 14.98
C GLN A 250 51.38 28.57 15.26
N ILE A 251 50.88 29.19 14.20
CA ILE A 251 50.22 30.49 14.25
C ILE A 251 49.14 30.58 13.17
N ALA A 252 48.06 31.34 13.38
CA ALA A 252 47.05 31.55 12.35
C ALA A 252 47.41 32.76 11.48
N ALA A 253 47.49 32.58 10.16
CA ALA A 253 47.64 33.64 9.17
C ALA A 253 46.27 34.07 8.66
N VAL A 254 45.86 35.28 9.03
CA VAL A 254 44.52 35.85 8.76
C VAL A 254 44.53 36.86 7.61
N GLY A 255 45.67 37.06 6.96
CA GLY A 255 45.84 38.05 5.92
C GLY A 255 47.28 38.24 5.54
N TYR A 256 47.54 39.19 4.65
CA TYR A 256 48.86 39.51 4.14
C TYR A 256 48.91 40.89 3.47
N VAL A 257 50.11 41.43 3.30
CA VAL A 257 50.35 42.70 2.60
C VAL A 257 51.65 42.62 1.78
N ASP A 258 51.56 42.91 0.49
CA ASP A 258 52.70 43.02 -0.41
C ASP A 258 53.36 44.41 -0.29
N THR A 259 54.69 44.42 -0.14
CA THR A 259 55.48 45.64 0.01
C THR A 259 56.64 45.69 -0.98
N PRO A 260 56.37 45.62 -2.30
CA PRO A 260 57.42 45.59 -3.31
C PRO A 260 58.30 46.85 -3.22
N GLY A 261 59.61 46.64 -3.09
CA GLY A 261 60.59 47.73 -2.98
C GLY A 261 60.89 48.22 -1.56
N ASN A 262 60.32 47.59 -0.53
CA ASN A 262 60.81 47.75 0.84
C ASN A 262 62.22 47.11 0.94
N PRO A 263 63.20 47.78 1.57
CA PRO A 263 64.59 47.31 1.59
C PRO A 263 64.81 46.05 2.45
N ASN A 264 63.86 45.67 3.31
CA ASN A 264 64.02 44.60 4.29
C ASN A 264 63.24 43.33 3.94
N TYR A 265 62.06 43.45 3.30
CA TYR A 265 61.19 42.32 2.95
C TYR A 265 60.24 42.68 1.79
N ASP A 266 59.82 41.70 0.99
CA ASP A 266 58.94 41.92 -0.18
C ASP A 266 57.43 41.90 0.15
N GLY A 267 57.08 41.49 1.36
CA GLY A 267 55.73 41.53 1.94
C GLY A 267 55.70 40.79 3.28
N TYR A 268 54.54 40.75 3.92
CA TYR A 268 54.38 40.12 5.23
C TYR A 268 53.01 39.46 5.43
N TRP A 269 52.97 38.40 6.23
CA TRP A 269 51.76 37.75 6.75
C TRP A 269 51.20 38.53 7.94
N ILE A 270 49.87 38.64 8.03
CA ILE A 270 49.15 39.16 9.19
C ILE A 270 48.81 37.96 10.07
N LEU A 271 49.42 37.90 11.25
CA LEU A 271 49.40 36.71 12.10
C LEU A 271 48.65 36.98 13.40
N LYS A 272 47.78 36.03 13.79
CA LYS A 272 47.07 35.99 15.07
C LYS A 272 47.83 35.09 16.05
N ASN A 273 48.32 35.67 17.15
CA ASN A 273 49.05 34.94 18.17
C ASN A 273 48.16 34.45 19.32
N SER A 274 48.69 33.49 20.07
CA SER A 274 48.03 32.82 21.20
C SER A 274 48.65 33.20 22.54
N TRP A 275 49.25 34.40 22.65
CA TRP A 275 49.92 34.92 23.86
C TRP A 275 49.10 36.00 24.58
N GLY A 276 47.81 36.07 24.28
CA GLY A 276 46.84 36.99 24.85
C GLY A 276 46.64 38.27 24.01
N SER A 277 45.45 38.84 24.13
CA SER A 277 45.01 40.03 23.39
C SER A 277 45.79 41.31 23.69
N THR A 278 46.62 41.35 24.74
CA THR A 278 47.46 42.53 25.06
C THR A 278 48.89 42.40 24.54
N TRP A 279 49.23 41.32 23.84
CA TRP A 279 50.56 41.08 23.30
C TRP A 279 50.65 41.57 21.84
N GLY A 280 51.86 41.92 21.38
CA GLY A 280 52.13 42.30 19.99
C GLY A 280 52.17 43.82 19.76
N PRO A 281 52.64 44.28 18.58
CA PRO A 281 52.82 45.68 18.25
C PRO A 281 51.51 46.41 17.92
N TRP A 282 50.41 45.68 17.74
CA TRP A 282 49.09 46.22 17.41
C TRP A 282 48.10 46.17 18.60
N ASP A 283 48.59 45.88 19.82
CA ASP A 283 47.84 45.90 21.09
C ASP A 283 46.53 45.06 21.07
N ASN A 284 46.48 44.03 20.24
CA ASN A 284 45.32 43.16 20.05
C ASN A 284 45.67 41.68 19.84
N GLY A 285 46.91 41.24 20.07
CA GLY A 285 47.35 39.86 19.86
C GLY A 285 47.83 39.53 18.44
N PHE A 286 47.88 40.53 17.54
CA PHE A 286 48.29 40.35 16.14
C PHE A 286 49.61 41.07 15.83
N TYR A 287 50.33 40.59 14.82
CA TYR A 287 51.57 41.18 14.32
C TYR A 287 51.81 40.85 12.84
N GLY A 288 52.74 41.57 12.19
CA GLY A 288 53.20 41.26 10.84
C GLY A 288 54.47 40.40 10.86
N MET A 289 54.63 39.48 9.93
CA MET A 289 55.88 38.73 9.76
C MET A 289 56.29 38.62 8.29
N ALA A 290 57.53 38.99 7.98
CA ALA A 290 58.04 38.97 6.61
C ALA A 290 57.89 37.60 5.94
N TYR A 291 57.48 37.59 4.66
CA TYR A 291 57.38 36.34 3.88
C TYR A 291 58.69 35.57 3.86
N SER A 292 58.61 34.25 3.98
CA SER A 292 59.73 33.30 3.99
C SER A 292 60.82 33.55 5.04
N ASP A 293 60.63 34.51 5.94
CA ASP A 293 61.51 34.70 7.08
C ASP A 293 61.25 33.62 8.13
N SER A 294 62.32 33.15 8.78
CA SER A 294 62.23 32.15 9.86
C SER A 294 61.41 30.89 9.51
N ASN A 295 61.32 30.55 8.22
CA ASN A 295 60.53 29.43 7.66
C ASN A 295 59.00 29.52 7.88
N ILE A 296 58.43 30.72 8.09
CA ILE A 296 57.00 30.90 8.42
C ILE A 296 56.01 30.24 7.47
N ASP A 297 56.31 30.21 6.18
CA ASP A 297 55.44 29.70 5.11
C ASP A 297 56.00 28.41 4.50
N ALA A 298 56.70 27.59 5.29
CA ALA A 298 57.18 26.29 4.86
C ALA A 298 56.17 25.15 5.11
N ASP A 299 55.30 25.30 6.11
CA ASP A 299 54.28 24.32 6.50
C ASP A 299 52.94 25.05 6.61
N VAL A 300 51.99 24.67 5.75
CA VAL A 300 50.65 25.25 5.68
C VAL A 300 49.63 24.18 5.97
N VAL A 301 48.77 24.46 6.94
CA VAL A 301 47.66 23.58 7.34
C VAL A 301 46.36 24.36 7.25
N TRP A 302 45.31 23.73 6.71
CA TRP A 302 43.97 24.32 6.62
C TRP A 302 42.90 23.33 7.08
N VAL A 303 41.69 23.86 7.26
CA VAL A 303 40.48 23.12 7.60
C VAL A 303 39.36 23.57 6.68
N GLU A 304 38.41 22.69 6.44
CA GLU A 304 37.21 22.92 5.65
C GLU A 304 35.99 22.75 6.59
N TYR A 305 35.01 23.63 6.42
CA TYR A 305 33.77 23.66 7.20
C TYR A 305 32.61 24.00 6.27
N GLU A 306 31.51 23.28 6.40
CA GLU A 306 30.25 23.53 5.67
C GLU A 306 29.13 23.80 6.67
N SER A 307 28.24 24.74 6.29
CA SER A 307 27.25 25.34 7.22
C SER A 307 25.98 24.50 7.44
N SER A 308 25.71 23.47 6.64
CA SER A 308 24.47 22.69 6.80
C SER A 308 24.64 21.21 6.52
N ALA A 309 24.16 20.39 7.47
CA ALA A 309 23.74 19.03 7.14
C ALA A 309 22.54 19.10 6.17
N PRO A 310 22.36 18.10 5.30
CA PRO A 310 21.23 18.09 4.39
C PRO A 310 19.90 17.92 5.14
N ASP A 311 18.83 18.54 4.64
CA ASP A 311 17.46 18.34 5.13
C ASP A 311 16.74 17.30 4.26
N THR A 312 16.28 16.18 4.84
CA THR A 312 15.55 15.14 4.11
C THR A 312 14.05 15.42 4.06
N ILE A 313 13.43 15.11 2.93
CA ILE A 313 11.99 15.30 2.71
C ILE A 313 11.38 14.03 2.10
N ILE A 314 10.25 13.58 2.64
CA ILE A 314 9.40 12.56 2.00
C ILE A 314 8.41 13.31 1.11
N ILE A 315 8.55 13.17 -0.21
CA ILE A 315 7.67 13.83 -1.20
C ILE A 315 6.30 13.16 -1.20
N ASN A 316 6.30 11.83 -1.29
CA ASN A 316 5.10 11.01 -1.37
C ASN A 316 5.29 9.74 -0.55
N GLY A 317 4.19 9.23 0.00
CA GLY A 317 4.13 7.99 0.75
C GLY A 317 2.76 7.78 1.38
N PRO A 318 2.46 6.58 1.88
CA PRO A 318 1.24 6.33 2.63
C PRO A 318 1.19 7.19 3.90
N SER A 319 -0.04 7.57 4.28
CA SER A 319 -0.33 8.25 5.55
C SER A 319 -1.72 7.86 6.04
N GLY A 320 -1.91 7.83 7.35
CA GLY A 320 -3.18 7.39 7.95
C GLY A 320 -3.44 5.89 7.73
N THR A 321 -4.71 5.50 7.63
CA THR A 321 -5.09 4.11 7.37
C THR A 321 -5.16 3.84 5.86
N ILE A 322 -4.40 2.85 5.41
CA ILE A 322 -4.39 2.35 4.03
C ILE A 322 -4.88 0.90 4.00
N TYR A 323 -5.16 0.43 2.79
CA TYR A 323 -5.75 -0.90 2.52
C TYR A 323 -4.95 -1.66 1.45
N ASP A 324 -3.74 -1.18 1.17
CA ASP A 324 -2.79 -1.72 0.20
C ASP A 324 -1.53 -2.12 0.99
N ASP A 325 -1.01 -3.33 0.75
CA ASP A 325 0.18 -3.89 1.39
C ASP A 325 1.47 -3.60 0.63
N ASP A 326 1.36 -3.06 -0.59
CA ASP A 326 2.47 -2.58 -1.39
C ASP A 326 2.58 -1.06 -1.27
N VAL A 327 3.61 -0.59 -0.55
CA VAL A 327 3.81 0.84 -0.30
C VAL A 327 5.08 1.35 -0.95
N VAL A 328 4.98 2.55 -1.52
CA VAL A 328 6.10 3.26 -2.15
C VAL A 328 6.28 4.62 -1.48
N PHE A 329 7.53 4.93 -1.16
CA PHE A 329 7.98 6.24 -0.69
C PHE A 329 8.83 6.91 -1.75
N GLU A 330 8.60 8.20 -1.98
CA GLU A 330 9.44 9.05 -2.83
C GLU A 330 10.16 10.07 -1.95
N LEU A 331 11.47 10.19 -2.17
CA LEU A 331 12.39 10.91 -1.31
C LEU A 331 13.03 12.08 -2.04
N THR A 332 13.41 13.11 -1.29
CA THR A 332 14.32 14.15 -1.76
C THR A 332 15.08 14.74 -0.59
N GLY A 333 16.07 15.57 -0.89
CA GLY A 333 16.85 16.28 0.09
C GLY A 333 17.27 17.64 -0.45
N ILE A 334 17.46 18.58 0.45
CA ILE A 334 17.96 19.92 0.15
C ILE A 334 19.25 20.09 0.93
N ASP A 335 20.27 20.57 0.24
CA ASP A 335 21.53 20.93 0.85
C ASP A 335 22.07 22.21 0.19
N GLY A 336 22.83 23.00 0.96
CA GLY A 336 23.38 24.27 0.50
C GLY A 336 24.49 24.10 -0.54
N ASP A 337 25.28 23.03 -0.41
CA ASP A 337 26.55 22.84 -1.11
C ASP A 337 26.53 21.60 -2.02
N THR A 338 25.86 20.52 -1.59
CA THR A 338 25.70 19.28 -2.34
C THR A 338 24.44 19.33 -3.22
N PRO A 339 24.55 19.12 -4.55
CA PRO A 339 23.37 18.98 -5.40
C PRO A 339 22.46 17.84 -4.92
N THR A 340 21.14 18.03 -4.95
CA THR A 340 20.16 17.00 -4.56
C THR A 340 20.38 15.63 -5.23
N SER A 341 20.95 15.59 -6.43
CA SER A 341 21.28 14.35 -7.16
C SER A 341 22.41 13.53 -6.56
N ASP A 342 23.28 14.17 -5.78
CA ASP A 342 24.50 13.58 -5.24
C ASP A 342 24.32 13.19 -3.75
N LEU A 343 23.19 13.56 -3.14
CA LEU A 343 22.78 13.10 -1.81
C LEU A 343 22.54 11.58 -1.79
N LEU A 344 22.98 10.94 -0.71
CA LEU A 344 22.71 9.54 -0.43
C LEU A 344 21.69 9.39 0.71
N TYR A 345 20.80 8.42 0.61
CA TYR A 345 19.71 8.18 1.57
C TYR A 345 19.88 6.87 2.32
N SER A 346 19.44 6.84 3.57
CA SER A 346 19.30 5.64 4.40
C SER A 346 17.93 5.70 5.09
N TYR A 347 17.25 4.57 5.15
CA TYR A 347 15.86 4.48 5.61
C TYR A 347 15.62 3.24 6.48
N ILE A 348 14.52 3.27 7.23
CA ILE A 348 14.04 2.17 8.05
C ILE A 348 12.52 2.22 8.15
N LEU A 349 11.85 1.08 8.02
CA LEU A 349 10.43 0.91 8.30
C LEU A 349 10.25 0.21 9.65
N GLU A 350 10.01 0.97 10.71
CA GLU A 350 9.77 0.40 12.04
C GLU A 350 8.51 -0.46 12.04
N GLY A 351 8.62 -1.69 12.56
CA GLY A 351 7.58 -2.73 12.47
C GLY A 351 7.85 -3.78 11.39
N TYR A 352 8.81 -3.53 10.49
CA TYR A 352 9.26 -4.47 9.45
C TYR A 352 10.78 -4.67 9.48
N ASP A 353 11.55 -3.58 9.43
CA ASP A 353 13.01 -3.59 9.48
C ASP A 353 13.55 -3.64 10.92
N THR A 354 14.78 -4.12 11.06
CA THR A 354 15.50 -4.17 12.35
C THR A 354 16.70 -3.23 12.42
N GLU A 355 17.20 -2.77 11.26
CA GLU A 355 18.35 -1.89 11.13
C GLU A 355 18.11 -0.91 9.97
N TRP A 356 18.82 0.22 9.97
CA TRP A 356 18.82 1.16 8.85
C TRP A 356 19.41 0.52 7.59
N SER A 357 18.88 0.87 6.42
CA SER A 357 19.40 0.42 5.14
C SER A 357 20.82 0.95 4.87
N MET A 358 21.55 0.28 3.98
CA MET A 358 22.78 0.84 3.42
C MET A 358 22.48 2.14 2.66
N TRP A 359 23.41 3.09 2.69
CA TRP A 359 23.30 4.33 1.93
C TRP A 359 23.13 4.05 0.44
N THR A 360 22.12 4.66 -0.20
CA THR A 360 21.79 4.51 -1.62
C THR A 360 21.48 5.86 -2.27
N SER A 361 21.71 5.99 -3.57
CA SER A 361 21.25 7.14 -4.37
C SER A 361 19.79 6.98 -4.84
N ASP A 362 19.15 5.85 -4.53
CA ASP A 362 17.75 5.63 -4.92
C ASP A 362 16.83 6.57 -4.15
N VAL A 363 15.98 7.29 -4.90
CA VAL A 363 14.98 8.22 -4.36
C VAL A 363 13.60 7.59 -4.21
N THR A 364 13.48 6.28 -4.44
CA THR A 364 12.24 5.52 -4.29
C THR A 364 12.48 4.28 -3.45
N VAL A 365 11.65 4.07 -2.44
CA VAL A 365 11.71 2.91 -1.55
C VAL A 365 10.38 2.18 -1.61
N GLN A 366 10.43 0.86 -1.81
CA GLN A 366 9.24 0.02 -1.93
C GLN A 366 9.28 -1.12 -0.92
N TYR A 367 8.15 -1.34 -0.25
CA TYR A 367 7.87 -2.52 0.56
C TYR A 367 6.64 -3.20 -0.01
N ASN A 368 6.64 -4.53 -0.02
CA ASN A 368 5.54 -5.35 -0.54
C ASN A 368 5.08 -6.34 0.52
N ASP A 369 3.85 -6.82 0.39
CA ASP A 369 3.27 -7.87 1.24
C ASP A 369 3.36 -7.53 2.75
N LEU A 370 3.21 -6.25 3.11
CA LEU A 370 3.19 -5.81 4.50
C LEU A 370 1.96 -6.35 5.24
N LEU A 371 2.17 -6.85 6.45
CA LEU A 371 1.09 -7.36 7.29
C LEU A 371 0.25 -6.23 7.90
N ASN A 372 -0.95 -6.54 8.38
CA ASN A 372 -1.74 -5.57 9.15
C ASN A 372 -0.98 -5.11 10.39
N GLY A 373 -0.92 -3.79 10.56
CA GLY A 373 -0.10 -3.19 11.60
C GLY A 373 0.12 -1.70 11.40
N GLN A 374 0.66 -1.07 12.44
CA GLN A 374 1.13 0.30 12.40
C GLN A 374 2.61 0.34 12.05
N TYR A 375 2.98 1.22 11.13
CA TYR A 375 4.34 1.38 10.64
C TYR A 375 4.80 2.83 10.74
N ILE A 376 6.09 3.01 11.02
CA ILE A 376 6.75 4.32 10.99
C ILE A 376 7.93 4.23 10.03
N PHE A 377 7.80 4.88 8.88
CA PHE A 377 8.89 5.04 7.94
C PHE A 377 9.76 6.22 8.36
N LYS A 378 11.08 6.01 8.45
CA LYS A 378 12.06 7.06 8.73
C LYS A 378 13.13 7.05 7.65
N VAL A 379 13.59 8.23 7.25
CA VAL A 379 14.60 8.40 6.22
C VAL A 379 15.47 9.60 6.52
N LYS A 380 16.76 9.48 6.22
CA LYS A 380 17.75 10.55 6.33
C LYS A 380 18.67 10.54 5.12
N SER A 381 19.15 11.72 4.72
CA SER A 381 20.16 11.90 3.69
C SER A 381 21.54 12.14 4.33
N LYS A 382 22.58 12.11 3.51
CA LYS A 382 23.89 12.66 3.79
C LYS A 382 24.47 13.31 2.53
N ASP A 383 25.31 14.29 2.74
CA ASP A 383 26.02 15.03 1.68
C ASP A 383 27.28 14.29 1.17
N GLU A 384 27.99 14.90 0.22
CA GLU A 384 29.27 14.37 -0.31
C GLU A 384 30.38 14.37 0.76
N SER A 385 30.33 15.30 1.71
CA SER A 385 31.21 15.42 2.88
C SER A 385 30.95 14.35 3.95
N GLY A 386 29.84 13.60 3.81
CA GLY A 386 29.45 12.52 4.70
C GLY A 386 28.67 12.94 5.94
N ILE A 387 28.27 14.21 6.06
CA ILE A 387 27.43 14.71 7.16
C ILE A 387 25.99 14.22 6.94
N PRO A 388 25.42 13.46 7.89
CA PRO A 388 24.05 13.00 7.79
C PRO A 388 23.05 14.04 8.30
N ASP A 389 21.84 14.01 7.75
CA ASP A 389 20.65 14.60 8.37
C ASP A 389 20.45 13.98 9.77
N TYR A 390 20.59 14.82 10.80
CA TYR A 390 20.44 14.43 12.20
C TYR A 390 18.97 14.38 12.65
N THR A 391 18.05 14.87 11.83
CA THR A 391 16.60 14.93 12.06
C THR A 391 15.83 14.17 10.98
N PRO A 392 15.86 12.82 10.98
CA PRO A 392 15.23 12.03 9.93
C PRO A 392 13.78 12.41 9.67
N ALA A 393 13.42 12.58 8.40
CA ALA A 393 12.03 12.73 7.99
C ALA A 393 11.25 11.45 8.34
N THR A 394 10.00 11.62 8.78
CA THR A 394 9.17 10.50 9.23
C THR A 394 7.77 10.53 8.60
N SER A 395 7.22 9.36 8.29
CA SER A 395 5.81 9.17 7.93
C SER A 395 5.23 8.01 8.73
N THR A 396 3.96 8.13 9.15
CA THR A 396 3.26 7.10 9.91
C THR A 396 1.99 6.69 9.18
N PHE A 397 1.78 5.38 9.06
CA PHE A 397 0.60 4.79 8.45
C PHE A 397 0.22 3.47 9.14
N THR A 398 -1.02 3.04 8.90
CA THR A 398 -1.56 1.77 9.39
C THR A 398 -2.14 1.02 8.22
N ILE A 399 -1.81 -0.26 8.09
CA ILE A 399 -2.47 -1.17 7.16
C ILE A 399 -3.55 -1.91 7.94
N ASP A 400 -4.78 -1.92 7.41
CA ASP A 400 -5.94 -2.56 8.04
C ASP A 400 -6.84 -3.29 7.04
N ASN A 401 -7.73 -4.14 7.56
CA ASN A 401 -8.81 -4.76 6.79
C ASN A 401 -9.85 -3.72 6.38
N LYS A 402 -10.63 -4.02 5.31
CA LYS A 402 -11.77 -3.19 4.92
C LYS A 402 -12.91 -3.99 4.34
N LEU A 403 -14.07 -3.86 4.98
CA LEU A 403 -15.34 -4.44 4.55
C LEU A 403 -15.78 -3.82 3.22
N ALA A 404 -16.11 -4.68 2.26
CA ALA A 404 -16.89 -4.37 1.08
C ALA A 404 -18.07 -5.34 0.95
N TYR A 405 -19.20 -4.85 0.45
CA TYR A 405 -20.38 -5.66 0.23
C TYR A 405 -21.29 -5.06 -0.86
N THR A 406 -22.02 -5.91 -1.58
CA THR A 406 -22.94 -5.49 -2.64
C THR A 406 -24.02 -6.55 -2.91
N PRO A 407 -25.25 -6.16 -3.27
CA PRO A 407 -25.80 -4.80 -3.22
C PRO A 407 -25.99 -4.31 -1.78
N THR A 408 -26.33 -3.02 -1.61
CA THR A 408 -26.66 -2.44 -0.28
C THR A 408 -28.17 -2.40 -0.01
N VAL A 409 -28.99 -2.65 -1.03
CA VAL A 409 -30.45 -2.70 -0.94
C VAL A 409 -31.01 -3.73 -1.90
N PHE A 410 -32.08 -4.41 -1.51
CA PHE A 410 -32.88 -5.26 -2.38
C PHE A 410 -34.38 -5.11 -2.08
N ASP A 411 -35.19 -5.06 -3.13
CA ASP A 411 -36.65 -4.98 -3.02
C ASP A 411 -37.26 -6.22 -3.69
N PHE A 412 -37.94 -7.05 -2.90
CA PHE A 412 -38.65 -8.22 -3.39
C PHE A 412 -39.93 -7.86 -4.17
N GLY A 413 -40.37 -6.60 -4.13
CA GLY A 413 -41.64 -6.19 -4.72
C GLY A 413 -42.83 -6.82 -4.00
N ASN A 414 -43.81 -7.32 -4.76
CA ASN A 414 -45.00 -7.92 -4.19
C ASN A 414 -44.76 -9.39 -3.81
N ILE A 415 -44.96 -9.74 -2.54
CA ILE A 415 -44.95 -11.11 -2.04
C ILE A 415 -46.37 -11.50 -1.59
N VAL A 416 -46.81 -12.70 -1.94
CA VAL A 416 -48.14 -13.19 -1.56
C VAL A 416 -48.13 -13.58 -0.08
N GLU A 417 -49.18 -13.20 0.67
CA GLU A 417 -49.39 -13.64 2.05
C GLU A 417 -49.30 -15.17 2.14
N GLY A 418 -48.48 -15.69 3.06
CA GLY A 418 -48.25 -17.14 3.17
C GLY A 418 -47.10 -17.69 2.31
N SER A 419 -46.48 -16.89 1.43
CA SER A 419 -45.37 -17.36 0.58
C SER A 419 -44.00 -16.93 1.10
N SER A 420 -42.96 -17.57 0.57
CA SER A 420 -41.55 -17.27 0.87
C SER A 420 -40.78 -16.97 -0.40
N ASP A 421 -39.75 -16.14 -0.31
CA ASP A 421 -38.82 -15.85 -1.41
C ASP A 421 -37.38 -15.71 -0.89
N SER A 422 -36.39 -15.64 -1.78
CA SER A 422 -34.98 -15.51 -1.40
C SER A 422 -34.15 -14.69 -2.38
N THR A 423 -33.07 -14.10 -1.87
CA THR A 423 -32.06 -13.37 -2.62
C THR A 423 -30.68 -13.60 -2.02
N SER A 424 -29.66 -12.95 -2.56
CA SER A 424 -28.31 -12.99 -1.99
C SER A 424 -27.58 -11.65 -2.15
N PHE A 425 -26.66 -11.37 -1.23
CA PHE A 425 -25.67 -10.31 -1.38
C PHE A 425 -24.27 -10.86 -1.08
N SER A 426 -23.25 -10.12 -1.49
CA SER A 426 -21.85 -10.54 -1.40
C SER A 426 -21.09 -9.70 -0.37
N ILE A 427 -20.14 -10.30 0.35
CA ILE A 427 -19.21 -9.67 1.29
C ILE A 427 -17.77 -10.08 0.92
N TRP A 428 -16.81 -9.15 0.98
CA TRP A 428 -15.39 -9.46 0.80
C TRP A 428 -14.47 -8.43 1.47
N ASN A 429 -13.21 -8.80 1.70
CA ASN A 429 -12.15 -7.88 2.12
C ASN A 429 -11.57 -7.13 0.91
N ILE A 430 -11.53 -5.80 0.94
CA ILE A 430 -10.76 -4.98 -0.02
C ILE A 430 -9.49 -4.38 0.60
N GLY A 431 -9.26 -4.63 1.89
CA GLY A 431 -7.98 -4.38 2.54
C GLY A 431 -7.11 -5.62 2.56
N THR A 432 -6.13 -5.63 3.45
CA THR A 432 -5.17 -6.73 3.58
C THR A 432 -5.48 -7.50 4.87
N GLY A 433 -5.09 -8.77 4.93
CA GLY A 433 -5.41 -9.66 6.06
C GLY A 433 -6.76 -10.34 5.96
N GLU A 434 -7.27 -10.80 7.10
CA GLU A 434 -8.52 -11.56 7.20
C GLU A 434 -9.64 -10.69 7.80
N LEU A 435 -10.69 -10.48 7.01
CA LEU A 435 -11.92 -9.83 7.42
C LEU A 435 -12.80 -10.83 8.17
N ILE A 436 -13.05 -10.60 9.45
CA ILE A 436 -13.94 -11.41 10.27
C ILE A 436 -15.24 -10.64 10.44
N TYR A 437 -16.36 -11.18 9.97
CA TYR A 437 -17.66 -10.53 10.01
C TYR A 437 -18.75 -11.37 10.68
N SER A 438 -19.77 -10.67 11.16
CA SER A 438 -20.99 -11.24 11.74
C SER A 438 -22.20 -10.45 11.27
N LEU A 439 -23.31 -11.15 11.09
CA LEU A 439 -24.57 -10.61 10.61
C LEU A 439 -25.63 -10.69 11.71
N SER A 440 -26.48 -9.69 11.79
CA SER A 440 -27.66 -9.71 12.65
C SER A 440 -28.83 -8.99 11.99
N GLU A 441 -30.03 -9.50 12.26
CA GLU A 441 -31.30 -8.91 11.83
C GLU A 441 -32.27 -8.89 13.04
N SER A 442 -33.41 -8.22 12.91
CA SER A 442 -34.37 -8.05 14.03
C SER A 442 -35.84 -8.29 13.65
N CYS A 443 -36.07 -8.86 12.47
CA CYS A 443 -37.37 -9.05 11.84
C CYS A 443 -37.71 -10.54 11.79
N ASP A 444 -38.76 -10.94 12.51
CA ASP A 444 -39.21 -12.34 12.60
C ASP A 444 -39.55 -13.02 11.25
N TRP A 445 -39.66 -12.25 10.17
CA TRP A 445 -40.00 -12.70 8.81
C TRP A 445 -38.79 -12.80 7.87
N LEU A 446 -37.58 -12.51 8.35
CA LEU A 446 -36.36 -12.53 7.56
C LEU A 446 -35.33 -13.46 8.21
N ASP A 447 -34.63 -14.25 7.40
CA ASP A 447 -33.49 -15.06 7.85
C ASP A 447 -32.28 -14.86 6.92
N VAL A 448 -31.07 -14.98 7.46
CA VAL A 448 -29.82 -14.75 6.72
C VAL A 448 -28.78 -15.81 7.06
N SER A 449 -28.13 -16.36 6.04
CA SER A 449 -27.15 -17.44 6.20
C SER A 449 -25.99 -17.35 5.20
N PRO A 450 -24.73 -17.50 5.65
CA PRO A 450 -24.30 -17.74 7.03
C PRO A 450 -24.33 -16.46 7.91
N LEU A 451 -24.50 -16.61 9.23
CA LEU A 451 -24.52 -15.48 10.20
C LEU A 451 -23.12 -14.92 10.53
N ASN A 452 -22.05 -15.59 10.13
CA ASN A 452 -20.67 -15.17 10.35
C ASN A 452 -19.77 -15.85 9.33
N GLY A 453 -18.62 -15.23 9.08
CA GLY A 453 -17.62 -15.73 8.15
C GLY A 453 -16.30 -14.99 8.26
N GLU A 454 -15.34 -15.47 7.48
CA GLU A 454 -13.98 -14.96 7.38
C GLU A 454 -13.67 -14.82 5.88
N SER A 455 -13.15 -13.67 5.46
CA SER A 455 -12.77 -13.41 4.06
C SER A 455 -11.34 -12.87 3.99
N SER A 456 -10.49 -13.55 3.22
CA SER A 456 -9.11 -13.10 2.90
C SER A 456 -9.01 -12.30 1.60
N GLY A 457 -10.15 -11.91 1.02
CA GLY A 457 -10.27 -11.21 -0.26
C GLY A 457 -11.17 -11.93 -1.28
N GLU A 458 -11.51 -13.19 -1.02
CA GLU A 458 -12.55 -13.92 -1.73
C GLU A 458 -13.94 -13.35 -1.46
N ILE A 459 -14.85 -13.58 -2.41
CA ILE A 459 -16.24 -13.14 -2.31
C ILE A 459 -17.07 -14.23 -1.63
N ASP A 460 -17.60 -13.87 -0.46
CA ASP A 460 -18.59 -14.67 0.26
C ASP A 460 -20.00 -14.29 -0.19
N ASN A 461 -20.81 -15.28 -0.53
CA ASN A 461 -22.22 -15.08 -0.88
C ASN A 461 -23.11 -15.41 0.31
N ILE A 462 -23.91 -14.44 0.72
CA ILE A 462 -24.84 -14.52 1.84
C ILE A 462 -26.25 -14.65 1.27
N ASN A 463 -26.94 -15.72 1.63
CA ASN A 463 -28.33 -15.93 1.25
C ASN A 463 -29.26 -15.25 2.25
N VAL A 464 -30.31 -14.61 1.73
CA VAL A 464 -31.36 -13.93 2.49
C VAL A 464 -32.69 -14.55 2.11
N TYR A 465 -33.45 -14.96 3.11
CA TYR A 465 -34.75 -15.60 2.96
C TYR A 465 -35.81 -14.72 3.62
N VAL A 466 -36.97 -14.60 2.98
CA VAL A 466 -38.13 -13.91 3.54
C VAL A 466 -39.31 -14.87 3.59
N ASP A 467 -40.07 -14.82 4.69
CA ASP A 467 -41.25 -15.63 4.94
C ASP A 467 -42.43 -14.73 5.31
N ALA A 468 -43.43 -14.64 4.42
CA ALA A 468 -44.63 -13.86 4.62
C ALA A 468 -45.75 -14.64 5.34
N ALA A 469 -45.49 -15.83 5.91
CA ALA A 469 -46.50 -16.64 6.59
C ALA A 469 -47.13 -15.96 7.81
N SER A 470 -46.38 -15.12 8.52
CA SER A 470 -46.88 -14.37 9.68
C SER A 470 -47.20 -12.90 9.39
N LEU A 471 -47.06 -12.46 8.13
CA LEU A 471 -47.24 -11.07 7.74
C LEU A 471 -48.63 -10.83 7.16
N THR A 472 -49.24 -9.70 7.50
CA THR A 472 -50.49 -9.24 6.87
C THR A 472 -50.20 -8.31 5.69
N GLU A 473 -51.19 -8.06 4.84
CA GLU A 473 -51.09 -7.09 3.74
C GLU A 473 -50.47 -5.74 4.18
N GLY A 474 -49.44 -5.27 3.46
CA GLY A 474 -48.72 -4.05 3.76
C GLY A 474 -47.26 -4.04 3.33
N THR A 475 -46.59 -2.90 3.48
CA THR A 475 -45.17 -2.73 3.15
C THR A 475 -44.28 -2.96 4.36
N TYR A 476 -43.22 -3.72 4.19
CA TYR A 476 -42.26 -4.10 5.22
C TYR A 476 -40.84 -3.72 4.79
N GLN A 477 -40.02 -3.37 5.78
CA GLN A 477 -38.59 -3.10 5.62
C GLN A 477 -37.84 -3.78 6.76
N CYS A 478 -36.70 -4.38 6.47
CA CYS A 478 -35.75 -4.87 7.45
C CYS A 478 -34.33 -4.52 7.06
N ASP A 479 -33.47 -4.30 8.05
CA ASP A 479 -32.04 -4.08 7.86
C ASP A 479 -31.27 -5.29 8.41
N ILE A 480 -30.32 -5.79 7.62
CA ILE A 480 -29.29 -6.74 8.07
C ILE A 480 -28.04 -5.93 8.41
N ASP A 481 -27.68 -5.90 9.69
CA ASP A 481 -26.47 -5.26 10.20
C ASP A 481 -25.26 -6.17 9.95
N ILE A 482 -24.21 -5.60 9.33
CA ILE A 482 -22.93 -6.25 9.09
C ILE A 482 -21.91 -5.63 10.05
N SER A 483 -21.38 -6.41 10.99
CA SER A 483 -20.33 -5.99 11.91
C SER A 483 -19.04 -6.75 11.60
N SER A 484 -17.93 -6.05 11.38
CA SER A 484 -16.63 -6.68 11.09
C SER A 484 -15.43 -5.94 11.69
N ASN A 485 -14.26 -6.59 11.67
CA ASN A 485 -12.99 -5.94 11.98
C ASN A 485 -12.48 -4.98 10.89
N GLY A 486 -13.14 -4.91 9.72
CA GLY A 486 -12.84 -3.98 8.63
C GLY A 486 -13.88 -2.87 8.44
N GLY A 487 -14.75 -2.64 9.43
CA GLY A 487 -15.85 -1.67 9.38
C GLY A 487 -17.24 -2.30 9.47
N ASN A 488 -18.28 -1.45 9.47
CA ASN A 488 -19.67 -1.90 9.59
C ASN A 488 -20.47 -1.50 8.34
N GLY A 489 -21.49 -2.27 8.03
CA GLY A 489 -22.37 -2.08 6.89
C GLY A 489 -23.83 -2.39 7.24
N ILE A 490 -24.74 -1.95 6.37
CA ILE A 490 -26.16 -2.26 6.43
C ILE A 490 -26.62 -2.69 5.04
N PHE A 491 -27.30 -3.83 4.96
CA PHE A 491 -28.01 -4.29 3.77
C PHE A 491 -29.53 -4.23 4.04
N SER A 492 -30.25 -3.40 3.28
CA SER A 492 -31.68 -3.14 3.51
C SER A 492 -32.57 -3.96 2.58
N ILE A 493 -33.60 -4.59 3.14
CA ILE A 493 -34.62 -5.36 2.43
C ILE A 493 -35.95 -4.64 2.46
N TYR A 494 -36.63 -4.60 1.31
CA TYR A 494 -38.00 -4.11 1.16
C TYR A 494 -38.89 -5.21 0.57
N LEU A 495 -40.14 -5.27 1.01
CA LEU A 495 -41.18 -6.08 0.38
C LEU A 495 -42.56 -5.48 0.62
N ASN A 496 -43.51 -5.84 -0.24
CA ASN A 496 -44.93 -5.50 -0.09
C ASN A 496 -45.77 -6.79 -0.06
N VAL A 497 -46.34 -7.12 1.09
CA VAL A 497 -47.23 -8.29 1.23
C VAL A 497 -48.59 -7.95 0.65
N VAL A 498 -49.08 -8.82 -0.24
CA VAL A 498 -50.41 -8.73 -0.86
C VAL A 498 -51.24 -9.97 -0.52
N ALA A 499 -52.52 -9.78 -0.20
CA ALA A 499 -53.40 -10.88 0.15
C ALA A 499 -53.84 -11.68 -1.09
N VAL A 500 -54.10 -12.98 -0.90
CA VAL A 500 -54.69 -13.84 -1.94
C VAL A 500 -56.06 -13.31 -2.34
N GLY A 501 -56.30 -13.23 -3.65
CA GLY A 501 -57.52 -12.68 -4.24
C GLY A 501 -57.55 -11.15 -4.35
N SER A 502 -56.53 -10.45 -3.86
CA SER A 502 -56.39 -9.00 -4.09
C SER A 502 -56.18 -8.70 -5.58
N GLU A 503 -56.87 -7.68 -6.07
CA GLU A 503 -56.67 -7.13 -7.41
C GLU A 503 -55.52 -6.11 -7.37
N ILE A 504 -54.49 -6.34 -8.18
CA ILE A 504 -53.34 -5.45 -8.32
C ILE A 504 -53.14 -5.07 -9.79
N ILE A 505 -52.33 -4.03 -10.05
CA ILE A 505 -51.86 -3.74 -11.41
C ILE A 505 -50.86 -4.83 -11.80
N ASP A 506 -51.12 -5.49 -12.91
CA ASP A 506 -50.22 -6.49 -13.52
C ASP A 506 -49.25 -5.81 -14.50
N GLN A 507 -49.77 -5.06 -15.46
CA GLN A 507 -48.99 -4.33 -16.46
C GLN A 507 -49.58 -2.94 -16.67
N GLU A 508 -48.74 -1.92 -16.88
CA GLU A 508 -49.24 -0.60 -17.28
C GLU A 508 -48.32 0.18 -18.19
N GLN A 509 -48.92 1.12 -18.90
CA GLN A 509 -48.26 2.16 -19.66
C GLN A 509 -49.13 3.42 -19.68
N THR A 510 -48.64 4.49 -19.05
CA THR A 510 -49.40 5.73 -18.86
C THR A 510 -48.87 6.93 -19.66
N VAL A 511 -47.77 6.79 -20.43
CA VAL A 511 -47.19 7.91 -21.20
C VAL A 511 -48.01 8.21 -22.47
N TYR A 512 -48.69 9.35 -22.50
CA TYR A 512 -49.51 9.81 -23.63
C TYR A 512 -48.82 10.89 -24.47
N ILE A 513 -48.75 10.70 -25.79
CA ILE A 513 -48.14 11.68 -26.72
C ILE A 513 -49.07 12.01 -27.90
N LYS A 514 -49.81 11.04 -28.43
CA LYS A 514 -50.68 11.21 -29.61
C LYS A 514 -51.94 10.34 -29.55
N ASP A 515 -52.82 10.54 -30.53
CA ASP A 515 -54.08 9.84 -30.66
C ASP A 515 -54.07 8.72 -31.72
N PHE A 516 -54.57 7.56 -31.33
CA PHE A 516 -54.79 6.41 -32.20
C PHE A 516 -56.29 6.26 -32.48
N SER A 517 -56.72 6.59 -33.69
CA SER A 517 -58.15 6.62 -34.05
C SER A 517 -58.65 5.28 -34.59
N ILE A 518 -59.75 4.78 -34.02
CA ILE A 518 -60.53 3.66 -34.55
C ILE A 518 -61.89 4.12 -35.07
N TYR A 519 -62.24 3.67 -36.27
CA TYR A 519 -63.50 3.93 -36.96
C TYR A 519 -63.66 2.99 -38.16
N ASP A 520 -64.90 2.84 -38.63
CA ASP A 520 -65.27 2.05 -39.81
C ASP A 520 -64.88 0.57 -39.70
N ILE A 521 -63.82 0.17 -40.39
CA ILE A 521 -63.25 -1.19 -40.42
C ILE A 521 -61.85 -1.25 -39.77
N ARG A 522 -61.46 -0.21 -39.04
CA ARG A 522 -60.14 -0.10 -38.41
C ARG A 522 -60.16 -0.59 -36.97
N LEU A 523 -59.18 -1.43 -36.63
CA LEU A 523 -58.97 -1.98 -35.30
C LEU A 523 -57.63 -1.50 -34.75
N GLY A 524 -57.57 -1.34 -33.43
CA GLY A 524 -56.31 -1.22 -32.68
C GLY A 524 -56.10 -2.46 -31.82
N SER A 525 -54.86 -2.81 -31.55
CA SER A 525 -54.54 -3.86 -30.60
C SER A 525 -53.22 -3.55 -29.87
N GLN A 526 -53.16 -3.81 -28.58
CA GLN A 526 -51.91 -3.78 -27.80
C GLN A 526 -51.64 -5.18 -27.32
N SER A 527 -50.46 -5.73 -27.63
CA SER A 527 -50.03 -6.98 -26.99
C SER A 527 -49.45 -6.71 -25.61
N PHE A 528 -49.55 -7.68 -24.72
CA PHE A 528 -48.98 -7.67 -23.39
C PHE A 528 -48.58 -9.09 -22.98
N ILE A 529 -47.70 -9.19 -21.99
CA ILE A 529 -47.27 -10.44 -21.38
C ILE A 529 -47.64 -10.34 -19.90
N PRO A 530 -48.63 -11.10 -19.42
CA PRO A 530 -49.07 -11.00 -18.03
C PRO A 530 -48.05 -11.64 -17.10
N ASN A 531 -47.90 -11.07 -15.89
CA ASN A 531 -47.17 -11.69 -14.79
C ASN A 531 -48.11 -12.52 -13.89
N LEU A 532 -49.39 -12.16 -13.87
CA LEU A 532 -50.45 -12.87 -13.13
C LEU A 532 -51.20 -13.83 -14.04
N ASP A 533 -51.77 -14.88 -13.47
CA ASP A 533 -52.52 -15.93 -14.16
C ASP A 533 -54.02 -15.64 -14.29
N ILE A 534 -54.52 -14.59 -13.63
CA ILE A 534 -55.90 -14.11 -13.76
C ILE A 534 -55.89 -12.62 -14.07
N ILE A 535 -56.53 -12.24 -15.18
CA ILE A 535 -56.81 -10.85 -15.54
C ILE A 535 -58.27 -10.53 -15.27
N THR A 536 -58.54 -9.43 -14.56
CA THR A 536 -59.89 -9.05 -14.10
C THR A 536 -60.40 -7.79 -14.77
N ARG A 537 -59.50 -6.86 -15.08
CA ARG A 537 -59.89 -5.53 -15.54
C ARG A 537 -58.81 -4.91 -16.40
N VAL A 538 -59.24 -4.14 -17.39
CA VAL A 538 -58.35 -3.27 -18.16
C VAL A 538 -58.86 -1.84 -18.11
N GLU A 539 -57.97 -0.86 -18.03
CA GLU A 539 -58.28 0.54 -18.25
C GLU A 539 -57.59 1.03 -19.51
N LEU A 540 -58.31 1.76 -20.36
CA LEU A 540 -57.74 2.41 -21.54
C LEU A 540 -57.95 3.92 -21.44
N TYR A 541 -56.94 4.68 -21.81
CA TYR A 541 -57.04 6.14 -21.88
C TYR A 541 -57.65 6.54 -23.22
N LEU A 542 -58.93 6.94 -23.26
CA LEU A 542 -59.61 7.21 -24.53
C LEU A 542 -60.65 8.33 -24.47
N LYS A 543 -61.09 8.78 -25.64
CA LYS A 543 -62.20 9.72 -25.83
C LYS A 543 -62.99 9.41 -27.10
N LYS A 544 -64.20 9.95 -27.21
CA LYS A 544 -64.95 10.02 -28.46
C LYS A 544 -64.77 11.37 -29.15
N VAL A 545 -64.76 11.33 -30.48
CA VAL A 545 -64.74 12.51 -31.37
C VAL A 545 -66.04 12.53 -32.15
N GLY A 546 -66.74 13.67 -32.16
CA GLY A 546 -68.03 13.82 -32.83
C GLY A 546 -69.11 12.91 -32.23
N ASN A 547 -69.89 12.27 -33.10
CA ASN A 547 -70.93 11.31 -32.72
C ASN A 547 -70.70 9.97 -33.44
N PRO A 548 -69.88 9.06 -32.87
CA PRO A 548 -69.63 7.74 -33.44
C PRO A 548 -70.94 7.00 -33.79
N SER A 549 -70.89 6.18 -34.84
CA SER A 549 -72.09 5.47 -35.30
C SER A 549 -72.55 4.43 -34.28
N ASN A 550 -71.62 3.63 -33.77
CA ASN A 550 -71.87 2.50 -32.88
C ASN A 550 -70.96 2.55 -31.64
N ASP A 551 -71.19 1.61 -30.74
CA ASP A 551 -70.51 1.46 -29.45
C ASP A 551 -69.03 1.07 -29.61
N PHE A 552 -68.24 1.39 -28.58
CA PHE A 552 -66.85 0.98 -28.50
C PHE A 552 -66.78 -0.46 -28.01
N ILE A 553 -66.03 -1.31 -28.69
CA ILE A 553 -65.91 -2.73 -28.36
C ILE A 553 -64.49 -3.00 -27.90
N PHE A 554 -64.37 -3.55 -26.70
CA PHE A 554 -63.13 -4.02 -26.09
C PHE A 554 -63.12 -5.55 -26.04
N THR A 555 -61.97 -6.16 -26.29
CA THR A 555 -61.79 -7.61 -26.20
C THR A 555 -60.39 -7.98 -25.72
N ILE A 556 -60.26 -9.12 -25.05
CA ILE A 556 -58.98 -9.79 -24.77
C ILE A 556 -58.88 -11.04 -25.65
N ARG A 557 -57.70 -11.34 -26.20
CA ARG A 557 -57.43 -12.53 -27.03
C ARG A 557 -56.07 -13.15 -26.72
N ALA A 558 -55.96 -14.46 -26.86
CA ALA A 558 -54.66 -15.16 -26.89
C ALA A 558 -53.92 -14.99 -28.23
N GLU A 559 -54.64 -14.74 -29.32
CA GLU A 559 -54.06 -14.49 -30.64
C GLU A 559 -54.75 -13.27 -31.31
N LEU A 560 -54.00 -12.45 -32.06
CA LEU A 560 -54.51 -11.24 -32.73
C LEU A 560 -55.83 -11.47 -33.51
N SER A 561 -55.90 -12.57 -34.25
CA SER A 561 -57.08 -12.97 -35.05
C SER A 561 -57.79 -14.21 -34.51
N GLY A 562 -57.55 -14.55 -33.23
CA GLY A 562 -58.18 -15.67 -32.53
C GLY A 562 -59.54 -15.34 -31.93
N PRO A 563 -60.16 -16.30 -31.21
CA PRO A 563 -61.39 -16.07 -30.46
C PRO A 563 -61.19 -15.04 -29.32
N ASN A 564 -62.27 -14.38 -28.94
CA ASN A 564 -62.25 -13.47 -27.78
C ASN A 564 -62.32 -14.29 -26.48
N LEU A 565 -61.41 -14.04 -25.56
CA LEU A 565 -61.44 -14.54 -24.17
C LEU A 565 -62.42 -13.71 -23.33
N ALA A 566 -62.41 -12.38 -23.51
CA ALA A 566 -63.39 -11.46 -22.95
C ALA A 566 -63.91 -10.48 -24.01
N THR A 567 -65.14 -10.00 -23.85
CA THR A 567 -65.73 -8.97 -24.74
C THR A 567 -66.64 -8.05 -23.95
N LEU A 568 -66.43 -6.75 -24.08
CA LEU A 568 -67.26 -5.70 -23.50
C LEU A 568 -67.65 -4.68 -24.58
N ASN A 569 -68.89 -4.23 -24.52
CA ASN A 569 -69.39 -3.14 -25.34
C ASN A 569 -69.68 -1.94 -24.45
N ILE A 570 -68.98 -0.84 -24.68
CA ILE A 570 -69.21 0.42 -23.98
C ILE A 570 -70.11 1.29 -24.87
N PRO A 571 -71.33 1.63 -24.41
CA PRO A 571 -72.22 2.49 -25.15
C PRO A 571 -71.51 3.80 -25.51
N LYS A 572 -71.67 4.26 -26.76
CA LYS A 572 -71.00 5.48 -27.24
C LYS A 572 -71.29 6.73 -26.40
N ILE A 573 -72.40 6.72 -25.64
CA ILE A 573 -72.77 7.81 -24.75
C ILE A 573 -71.86 7.87 -23.52
N ASP A 574 -71.37 6.72 -23.05
CA ASP A 574 -70.56 6.55 -21.85
C ASP A 574 -69.07 6.80 -22.09
N VAL A 575 -68.63 6.77 -23.36
CA VAL A 575 -67.27 7.19 -23.72
C VAL A 575 -67.11 8.72 -23.53
N PRO A 576 -66.06 9.20 -22.84
CA PRO A 576 -65.90 10.61 -22.48
C PRO A 576 -65.57 11.50 -23.70
N LEU A 577 -65.91 12.79 -23.61
CA LEU A 577 -65.63 13.80 -24.66
C LEU A 577 -64.19 14.34 -24.59
N SER A 578 -63.59 14.33 -23.41
CA SER A 578 -62.16 14.53 -23.17
C SER A 578 -61.48 13.19 -22.92
N TYR A 579 -60.15 13.14 -23.00
CA TYR A 579 -59.44 11.94 -22.59
C TYR A 579 -59.65 11.66 -21.11
N ASP A 580 -59.99 10.42 -20.80
CA ASP A 580 -60.09 9.89 -19.45
C ASP A 580 -59.77 8.40 -19.45
N TRP A 581 -59.47 7.85 -18.28
CA TRP A 581 -59.31 6.41 -18.10
C TRP A 581 -60.69 5.76 -18.05
N VAL A 582 -60.97 4.89 -19.02
CA VAL A 582 -62.21 4.13 -19.10
C VAL A 582 -61.91 2.70 -18.67
N SER A 583 -62.66 2.23 -17.68
CA SER A 583 -62.49 0.91 -17.10
C SER A 583 -63.38 -0.14 -17.79
N PHE A 584 -62.79 -1.30 -18.03
CA PHE A 584 -63.38 -2.47 -18.68
C PHE A 584 -63.28 -3.64 -17.71
N ASP A 585 -64.35 -3.84 -16.94
CA ASP A 585 -64.49 -4.88 -15.92
C ASP A 585 -65.23 -6.08 -16.53
N PHE A 586 -64.56 -7.24 -16.57
CA PHE A 586 -65.04 -8.46 -17.22
C PHE A 586 -64.88 -9.67 -16.28
N ASP A 587 -65.57 -10.77 -16.59
CA ASP A 587 -65.38 -12.03 -15.86
C ASP A 587 -63.91 -12.45 -15.92
N ASP A 588 -63.35 -12.90 -14.79
CA ASP A 588 -61.96 -13.31 -14.63
C ASP A 588 -61.47 -14.16 -15.83
N VAL A 589 -60.40 -13.71 -16.48
CA VAL A 589 -59.77 -14.39 -17.61
C VAL A 589 -58.52 -15.08 -17.12
N GLU A 590 -58.54 -16.41 -17.15
CA GLU A 590 -57.33 -17.22 -16.93
C GLU A 590 -56.35 -17.07 -18.10
N VAL A 591 -55.10 -16.75 -17.77
CA VAL A 591 -53.98 -16.57 -18.68
C VAL A 591 -52.77 -17.34 -18.16
N THR A 592 -51.83 -17.66 -19.04
CA THR A 592 -50.55 -18.24 -18.65
C THR A 592 -49.51 -17.12 -18.53
N PRO A 593 -48.93 -16.88 -17.34
CA PRO A 593 -47.87 -15.88 -17.18
C PRO A 593 -46.72 -16.14 -18.16
N GLY A 594 -46.15 -15.07 -18.73
CA GLY A 594 -45.08 -15.17 -19.72
C GLY A 594 -45.52 -15.39 -21.18
N GLU A 595 -46.77 -15.77 -21.43
CA GLU A 595 -47.32 -15.89 -22.79
C GLU A 595 -47.89 -14.55 -23.31
N THR A 596 -47.98 -14.40 -24.63
CA THR A 596 -48.47 -13.14 -25.23
C THR A 596 -49.99 -13.13 -25.38
N TYR A 597 -50.62 -12.05 -24.92
CA TYR A 597 -52.05 -11.77 -25.08
C TYR A 597 -52.27 -10.41 -25.72
N TYR A 598 -53.50 -10.14 -26.17
CA TYR A 598 -53.84 -8.95 -26.94
C TYR A 598 -55.11 -8.27 -26.43
N ILE A 599 -55.00 -6.99 -26.09
CA ILE A 599 -56.14 -6.08 -25.96
C ILE A 599 -56.53 -5.64 -27.38
N VAL A 600 -57.68 -6.06 -27.89
CA VAL A 600 -58.17 -5.67 -29.22
C VAL A 600 -59.38 -4.77 -29.09
N VAL A 601 -59.31 -3.59 -29.72
CA VAL A 601 -60.35 -2.55 -29.67
C VAL A 601 -60.91 -2.24 -31.06
N MET A 602 -62.23 -2.08 -31.13
CA MET A 602 -62.92 -1.87 -32.40
C MET A 602 -64.24 -1.11 -32.26
N THR A 603 -64.79 -0.66 -33.38
CA THR A 603 -66.15 -0.14 -33.51
C THR A 603 -66.67 -0.53 -34.89
N SER A 604 -67.99 -0.55 -35.08
CA SER A 604 -68.56 -0.70 -36.42
C SER A 604 -68.91 0.66 -37.01
N GLY A 605 -68.46 0.96 -38.24
CA GLY A 605 -68.81 2.20 -38.93
C GLY A 605 -68.21 3.48 -38.29
N GLY A 606 -68.67 4.64 -38.73
CA GLY A 606 -68.15 5.95 -38.30
C GLY A 606 -67.21 6.57 -39.34
N SER A 607 -66.53 7.64 -38.97
CA SER A 607 -65.55 8.32 -39.82
C SER A 607 -64.47 8.95 -38.98
N PHE A 608 -63.42 9.50 -39.60
CA PHE A 608 -62.36 10.24 -38.89
C PHE A 608 -62.89 11.40 -38.03
N TYR A 609 -64.08 11.93 -38.32
CA TYR A 609 -64.72 12.99 -37.53
C TYR A 609 -65.73 12.48 -36.51
N ASN A 610 -66.06 11.19 -36.57
CA ASN A 610 -67.03 10.47 -35.72
C ASN A 610 -66.41 9.13 -35.31
N CYS A 611 -65.38 9.17 -34.47
CA CYS A 611 -64.50 8.05 -34.12
C CYS A 611 -64.22 7.98 -32.62
N TYR A 612 -63.49 6.93 -32.22
CA TYR A 612 -62.87 6.85 -30.90
C TYR A 612 -61.36 7.03 -31.04
N ASN A 613 -60.78 7.82 -30.14
CA ASN A 613 -59.36 8.07 -30.08
C ASN A 613 -58.81 7.48 -28.79
N LEU A 614 -57.88 6.55 -28.91
CA LEU A 614 -57.09 6.04 -27.80
C LEU A 614 -55.82 6.87 -27.64
N GLY A 615 -55.36 7.03 -26.41
CA GLY A 615 -54.06 7.59 -26.12
C GLY A 615 -52.97 6.58 -26.47
N TYR A 616 -51.89 7.06 -27.06
CA TYR A 616 -50.72 6.23 -27.32
C TYR A 616 -49.41 7.03 -27.24
N SER A 617 -48.30 6.33 -27.07
CA SER A 617 -46.95 6.85 -26.88
C SER A 617 -46.11 6.76 -28.17
N ASN A 618 -44.92 7.37 -28.15
CA ASN A 618 -43.91 7.16 -29.17
C ASN A 618 -42.55 6.96 -28.49
N GLY A 619 -41.77 5.99 -28.95
CA GLY A 619 -40.49 5.59 -28.36
C GLY A 619 -40.54 4.35 -27.46
N ASP A 620 -41.53 3.46 -27.64
CA ASP A 620 -41.63 2.14 -26.97
C ASP A 620 -41.40 2.13 -25.44
N PRO A 621 -42.21 2.90 -24.67
CA PRO A 621 -42.15 2.88 -23.21
C PRO A 621 -42.64 1.59 -22.56
N TYR A 622 -43.26 0.66 -23.29
CA TYR A 622 -43.69 -0.65 -22.76
C TYR A 622 -43.05 -1.80 -23.55
N SER A 623 -41.90 -2.28 -23.06
CA SER A 623 -41.07 -3.26 -23.78
C SER A 623 -41.66 -4.67 -23.91
N ASN A 624 -42.73 -4.99 -23.16
CA ASN A 624 -43.33 -6.32 -23.09
C ASN A 624 -44.51 -6.48 -24.04
N GLY A 625 -44.56 -5.67 -25.10
CA GLY A 625 -45.61 -5.77 -26.10
C GLY A 625 -45.44 -4.78 -27.24
N LEU A 626 -46.40 -4.79 -28.15
CA LEU A 626 -46.38 -4.03 -29.38
C LEU A 626 -47.79 -3.51 -29.70
N LEU A 627 -47.87 -2.31 -30.26
CA LEU A 627 -49.09 -1.80 -30.86
C LEU A 627 -49.28 -2.36 -32.28
N TRP A 628 -50.50 -2.81 -32.56
CA TRP A 628 -50.94 -3.33 -33.85
C TRP A 628 -52.15 -2.56 -34.35
N TYR A 629 -52.30 -2.51 -35.66
CA TYR A 629 -53.51 -1.97 -36.28
C TYR A 629 -53.94 -2.77 -37.50
N SER A 630 -55.25 -2.78 -37.73
CA SER A 630 -55.85 -3.37 -38.92
C SER A 630 -56.67 -2.33 -39.68
N ARG A 631 -56.66 -2.41 -41.01
CA ARG A 631 -57.49 -1.56 -41.90
C ARG A 631 -58.59 -2.36 -42.63
N ASN A 632 -58.75 -3.63 -42.31
CA ASN A 632 -59.62 -4.57 -43.02
C ASN A 632 -60.30 -5.54 -42.04
N SER A 633 -60.84 -5.00 -40.95
CA SER A 633 -61.62 -5.73 -39.95
C SER A 633 -60.87 -6.93 -39.33
N GLY A 634 -59.55 -6.80 -39.10
CA GLY A 634 -58.73 -7.85 -38.49
C GLY A 634 -58.29 -8.96 -39.45
N SER A 635 -58.52 -8.82 -40.76
CA SER A 635 -58.05 -9.81 -41.76
C SER A 635 -56.53 -9.77 -41.96
N SER A 636 -55.89 -8.62 -41.73
CA SER A 636 -54.44 -8.46 -41.67
C SER A 636 -54.05 -7.40 -40.65
N TRP A 637 -52.90 -7.58 -40.01
CA TRP A 637 -52.37 -6.68 -38.99
C TRP A 637 -51.05 -6.06 -39.44
N MET A 638 -50.81 -4.83 -38.99
CA MET A 638 -49.55 -4.12 -39.14
C MET A 638 -49.07 -3.67 -37.77
N GLU A 639 -47.79 -3.91 -37.51
CA GLU A 639 -47.12 -3.54 -36.27
C GLU A 639 -46.69 -2.06 -36.29
N LEU A 640 -46.68 -1.45 -35.11
CA LEU A 640 -46.13 -0.12 -34.83
C LEU A 640 -45.12 -0.26 -33.68
N SER A 641 -43.94 -0.78 -34.00
CA SER A 641 -42.91 -1.23 -33.04
C SER A 641 -42.30 -0.15 -32.13
N LEU A 642 -42.68 1.11 -32.30
CA LEU A 642 -42.19 2.23 -31.49
C LEU A 642 -43.31 2.87 -30.67
N ASN A 643 -44.49 2.26 -30.63
CA ASN A 643 -45.71 2.89 -30.15
C ASN A 643 -46.46 1.93 -29.24
N ASP A 644 -47.02 2.45 -28.15
CA ASP A 644 -47.87 1.69 -27.23
C ASP A 644 -49.14 2.46 -26.93
N LEU A 645 -50.27 1.75 -26.83
CA LEU A 645 -51.47 2.34 -26.24
C LEU A 645 -51.20 2.71 -24.77
N CYS A 646 -51.92 3.70 -24.28
CA CYS A 646 -51.99 3.95 -22.84
C CYS A 646 -53.02 2.99 -22.23
N PHE A 647 -52.55 2.06 -21.39
CA PHE A 647 -53.37 1.02 -20.79
C PHE A 647 -52.92 0.71 -19.35
N LYS A 648 -53.82 0.11 -18.58
CA LYS A 648 -53.51 -0.58 -17.32
C LYS A 648 -54.23 -1.91 -17.31
N ILE A 649 -53.54 -2.97 -16.97
CA ILE A 649 -54.08 -4.32 -16.80
C ILE A 649 -54.03 -4.63 -15.32
N TYR A 650 -55.16 -5.07 -14.79
CA TYR A 650 -55.27 -5.53 -13.42
C TYR A 650 -55.52 -7.03 -13.43
N GLY A 651 -54.92 -7.71 -12.46
CA GLY A 651 -55.11 -9.13 -12.25
C GLY A 651 -55.27 -9.45 -10.78
N LYS A 652 -55.70 -10.68 -10.50
CA LYS A 652 -55.83 -11.20 -9.14
C LYS A 652 -54.59 -12.00 -8.76
N ILE A 653 -54.14 -11.81 -7.53
CA ILE A 653 -53.19 -12.71 -6.91
C ILE A 653 -53.89 -14.05 -6.63
N ASN A 654 -53.49 -15.11 -7.32
CA ASN A 654 -53.90 -16.45 -6.96
C ASN A 654 -53.15 -16.95 -5.72
N ALA A 655 -53.76 -17.91 -5.02
CA ALA A 655 -53.05 -18.61 -3.95
C ALA A 655 -51.79 -19.25 -4.53
N PRO A 656 -50.66 -19.26 -3.80
CA PRO A 656 -49.51 -20.05 -4.20
C PRO A 656 -49.94 -21.49 -4.46
N PRO A 657 -49.35 -22.18 -5.45
CA PRO A 657 -49.56 -23.61 -5.59
C PRO A 657 -49.12 -24.32 -4.31
N GLU A 658 -50.04 -25.06 -3.68
CA GLU A 658 -49.77 -25.94 -2.54
C GLU A 658 -49.82 -27.38 -3.07
N PRO A 659 -48.72 -27.90 -3.65
CA PRO A 659 -48.69 -29.29 -4.07
C PRO A 659 -48.83 -30.19 -2.83
N PHE A 660 -49.53 -31.30 -3.00
CA PHE A 660 -49.69 -32.31 -1.96
C PHE A 660 -49.42 -33.69 -2.54
N LEU A 661 -48.34 -34.31 -2.09
CA LEU A 661 -47.92 -35.64 -2.49
C LEU A 661 -48.97 -36.68 -2.08
N SER A 662 -49.56 -37.34 -3.07
CA SER A 662 -50.32 -38.57 -2.88
C SER A 662 -49.70 -39.72 -3.67
N PHE A 663 -49.75 -40.92 -3.11
CA PHE A 663 -49.28 -42.14 -3.76
C PHE A 663 -50.01 -43.39 -3.23
N ASP A 664 -50.25 -44.37 -4.10
CA ASP A 664 -50.93 -45.63 -3.76
C ASP A 664 -50.50 -46.77 -4.70
N PRO A 665 -50.30 -48.01 -4.20
CA PRO A 665 -50.29 -48.40 -2.79
C PRO A 665 -49.05 -47.92 -2.03
N SER A 666 -49.08 -47.97 -0.69
CA SER A 666 -47.91 -47.62 0.16
C SER A 666 -46.89 -48.75 0.34
N SER A 667 -47.23 -49.97 -0.09
CA SER A 667 -46.31 -51.10 -0.06
C SER A 667 -46.71 -52.21 -1.02
N TYR A 668 -45.76 -53.09 -1.33
CA TYR A 668 -45.99 -54.30 -2.11
C TYR A 668 -45.13 -55.45 -1.61
N ASP A 669 -45.74 -56.64 -1.48
CA ASP A 669 -45.05 -57.88 -1.09
C ASP A 669 -44.96 -58.84 -2.28
N PHE A 670 -43.75 -59.08 -2.77
CA PHE A 670 -43.45 -60.02 -3.86
C PHE A 670 -43.60 -61.49 -3.43
N GLY A 671 -43.83 -61.76 -2.14
CA GLY A 671 -43.92 -63.10 -1.59
C GLY A 671 -42.59 -63.84 -1.68
N SER A 672 -42.62 -65.10 -2.10
CA SER A 672 -41.40 -65.92 -2.18
C SER A 672 -40.81 -65.94 -3.58
N LEU A 673 -39.59 -65.42 -3.74
CA LEU A 673 -38.80 -65.49 -4.98
C LEU A 673 -37.65 -66.47 -4.82
N PHE A 674 -37.33 -67.22 -5.87
CA PHE A 674 -36.10 -68.03 -5.88
C PHE A 674 -34.88 -67.10 -6.04
N GLU A 675 -33.75 -67.50 -5.46
CA GLU A 675 -32.46 -66.82 -5.67
C GLU A 675 -32.18 -66.63 -7.18
N GLY A 676 -31.82 -65.40 -7.58
CA GLY A 676 -31.56 -65.05 -8.98
C GLY A 676 -32.79 -64.78 -9.87
N VAL A 677 -33.98 -64.67 -9.29
CA VAL A 677 -35.21 -64.28 -10.01
C VAL A 677 -35.46 -62.78 -9.87
N THR A 678 -35.79 -62.14 -10.98
CA THR A 678 -36.31 -60.77 -11.00
C THR A 678 -37.83 -60.75 -11.07
N SER A 679 -38.45 -59.71 -10.51
CA SER A 679 -39.90 -59.49 -10.56
C SER A 679 -40.20 -57.99 -10.55
N SER A 680 -41.42 -57.59 -10.88
CA SER A 680 -41.78 -56.17 -10.94
C SER A 680 -43.21 -55.88 -10.48
N THR A 681 -43.42 -54.66 -10.02
CA THR A 681 -44.71 -54.10 -9.60
C THR A 681 -44.76 -52.61 -9.96
N SER A 682 -45.87 -51.93 -9.66
CA SER A 682 -45.97 -50.48 -9.82
C SER A 682 -46.84 -49.84 -8.74
N PHE A 683 -46.63 -48.55 -8.54
CA PHE A 683 -47.51 -47.68 -7.74
C PHE A 683 -47.69 -46.34 -8.45
N ASP A 684 -48.76 -45.62 -8.13
CA ASP A 684 -49.06 -44.32 -8.72
C ASP A 684 -48.60 -43.19 -7.79
N VAL A 685 -48.12 -42.09 -8.35
CA VAL A 685 -47.82 -40.82 -7.67
C VAL A 685 -48.58 -39.69 -8.35
N TRP A 686 -49.20 -38.79 -7.58
CA TRP A 686 -49.90 -37.64 -8.14
C TRP A 686 -49.96 -36.44 -7.18
N ASN A 687 -50.16 -35.26 -7.75
CA ASN A 687 -50.53 -34.08 -6.97
C ASN A 687 -52.02 -34.13 -6.59
N SER A 688 -52.32 -34.08 -5.30
CA SER A 688 -53.70 -33.93 -4.79
C SER A 688 -53.99 -32.54 -4.20
N GLY A 689 -53.00 -31.65 -4.28
CA GLY A 689 -53.09 -30.23 -3.95
C GLY A 689 -53.33 -29.36 -5.18
N THR A 690 -52.72 -28.17 -5.22
CA THR A 690 -52.75 -27.26 -6.36
C THR A 690 -51.37 -27.12 -7.01
N GLY A 691 -51.33 -26.67 -8.27
CA GLY A 691 -50.09 -26.52 -9.04
C GLY A 691 -49.46 -27.83 -9.50
N ASP A 692 -48.14 -27.80 -9.69
CA ASP A 692 -47.34 -28.95 -10.08
C ASP A 692 -46.59 -29.52 -8.87
N LEU A 693 -46.56 -30.84 -8.74
CA LEU A 693 -45.77 -31.58 -7.77
C LEU A 693 -44.49 -32.09 -8.44
N SER A 694 -43.33 -31.58 -8.04
CA SER A 694 -42.05 -32.16 -8.44
C SER A 694 -41.60 -33.22 -7.44
N TYR A 695 -41.36 -34.45 -7.90
CA TYR A 695 -40.99 -35.57 -7.03
C TYR A 695 -39.78 -36.35 -7.54
N SER A 696 -39.09 -37.01 -6.61
CA SER A 696 -37.95 -37.88 -6.87
C SER A 696 -37.92 -39.06 -5.91
N PHE A 697 -37.26 -40.14 -6.32
CA PHE A 697 -37.14 -41.38 -5.55
C PHE A 697 -35.68 -41.67 -5.18
N SER A 698 -35.49 -42.22 -4.00
CA SER A 698 -34.19 -42.78 -3.58
C SER A 698 -34.39 -44.10 -2.83
N GLU A 699 -33.49 -45.05 -3.05
CA GLU A 699 -33.41 -46.32 -2.33
C GLU A 699 -31.93 -46.63 -2.02
N SER A 700 -31.67 -47.55 -1.08
CA SER A 700 -30.30 -47.92 -0.69
C SER A 700 -30.09 -49.43 -0.54
N CYS A 701 -30.98 -50.22 -1.10
CA CYS A 701 -31.07 -51.66 -0.91
C CYS A 701 -30.25 -52.41 -1.95
N GLY A 702 -30.05 -51.82 -3.14
CA GLY A 702 -29.19 -52.36 -4.20
C GLY A 702 -29.73 -53.62 -4.89
N TRP A 703 -30.97 -54.02 -4.56
CA TRP A 703 -31.73 -55.08 -5.21
C TRP A 703 -33.10 -54.59 -5.70
N VAL A 704 -33.34 -53.28 -5.64
CA VAL A 704 -34.57 -52.61 -6.09
C VAL A 704 -34.19 -51.49 -7.07
N ASP A 705 -34.85 -51.44 -8.21
CA ASP A 705 -34.73 -50.36 -9.19
C ASP A 705 -36.09 -49.69 -9.40
N VAL A 706 -36.11 -48.36 -9.51
CA VAL A 706 -37.33 -47.54 -9.70
C VAL A 706 -37.23 -46.75 -11.00
N SER A 707 -38.29 -46.76 -11.81
CA SER A 707 -38.34 -46.03 -13.07
C SER A 707 -39.73 -45.43 -13.36
N PRO A 708 -39.84 -44.13 -13.67
CA PRO A 708 -38.77 -43.12 -13.66
C PRO A 708 -38.29 -42.78 -12.24
N VAL A 709 -37.07 -42.24 -12.09
CA VAL A 709 -36.50 -41.85 -10.78
C VAL A 709 -36.97 -40.48 -10.27
N SER A 710 -37.62 -39.69 -11.13
CA SER A 710 -38.20 -38.38 -10.82
C SER A 710 -39.25 -38.01 -11.86
N GLY A 711 -40.13 -37.07 -11.53
CA GLY A 711 -41.19 -36.59 -12.42
C GLY A 711 -41.83 -35.29 -11.94
N ILE A 712 -42.80 -34.82 -12.71
CA ILE A 712 -43.68 -33.69 -12.38
C ILE A 712 -45.11 -34.17 -12.62
N SER A 713 -46.01 -33.97 -11.64
CA SER A 713 -47.44 -34.25 -11.76
C SER A 713 -48.25 -32.98 -11.56
N SER A 714 -49.11 -32.64 -12.52
CA SER A 714 -50.09 -31.54 -12.42
C SER A 714 -51.46 -31.99 -11.86
N GLY A 715 -51.51 -33.22 -11.32
CA GLY A 715 -52.72 -33.87 -10.79
C GLY A 715 -53.09 -35.17 -11.50
N GLU A 716 -52.46 -35.46 -12.63
CA GLU A 716 -52.48 -36.78 -13.25
C GLU A 716 -51.73 -37.82 -12.41
N HIS A 717 -52.15 -39.07 -12.53
CA HIS A 717 -51.48 -40.20 -11.90
C HIS A 717 -50.32 -40.69 -12.76
N ASP A 718 -49.11 -40.54 -12.24
CA ASP A 718 -47.88 -41.06 -12.83
C ASP A 718 -47.63 -42.49 -12.33
N VAL A 719 -47.52 -43.43 -13.26
CA VAL A 719 -47.26 -44.83 -12.95
C VAL A 719 -45.76 -45.08 -12.82
N ILE A 720 -45.32 -45.49 -11.63
CA ILE A 720 -43.92 -45.75 -11.30
C ILE A 720 -43.67 -47.25 -11.26
N SER A 721 -42.75 -47.74 -12.11
CA SER A 721 -42.33 -49.14 -12.12
C SER A 721 -41.29 -49.40 -11.05
N VAL A 722 -41.44 -50.51 -10.33
CA VAL A 722 -40.50 -50.99 -9.32
C VAL A 722 -40.09 -52.41 -9.65
N ASP A 723 -38.82 -52.59 -9.98
CA ASP A 723 -38.21 -53.88 -10.31
C ASP A 723 -37.37 -54.38 -9.12
N VAL A 724 -37.45 -55.67 -8.81
CA VAL A 724 -36.64 -56.32 -7.78
C VAL A 724 -35.76 -57.40 -8.42
N ASP A 725 -34.51 -57.49 -7.97
CA ASP A 725 -33.54 -58.49 -8.40
C ASP A 725 -33.01 -59.31 -7.21
N ALA A 726 -33.45 -60.56 -7.09
CA ALA A 726 -32.97 -61.46 -6.04
C ALA A 726 -31.57 -62.07 -6.33
N THR A 727 -30.84 -61.59 -7.33
CA THR A 727 -29.49 -62.07 -7.65
C THR A 727 -28.49 -61.68 -6.56
N GLY A 728 -27.85 -62.69 -5.96
CA GLY A 728 -26.84 -62.48 -4.92
C GLY A 728 -27.39 -62.21 -3.52
N LEU A 729 -28.72 -62.17 -3.35
CA LEU A 729 -29.36 -62.16 -2.04
C LEU A 729 -29.34 -63.57 -1.43
N SER A 730 -28.93 -63.69 -0.16
CA SER A 730 -29.01 -64.94 0.60
C SER A 730 -30.45 -65.33 0.90
N VAL A 731 -30.73 -66.61 1.17
CA VAL A 731 -32.06 -67.06 1.62
C VAL A 731 -32.49 -66.31 2.89
N GLY A 732 -33.63 -65.63 2.84
CA GLY A 732 -34.12 -64.78 3.92
C GLY A 732 -35.19 -63.78 3.48
N SER A 733 -35.77 -63.05 4.43
CA SER A 733 -36.73 -61.99 4.16
C SER A 733 -36.03 -60.63 4.08
N TYR A 734 -36.35 -59.86 3.06
CA TYR A 734 -35.80 -58.53 2.79
C TYR A 734 -36.94 -57.52 2.70
N GLN A 735 -36.65 -56.32 3.17
CA GLN A 735 -37.49 -55.13 3.01
C GLN A 735 -36.63 -54.03 2.41
N CYS A 736 -37.19 -53.28 1.47
CA CYS A 736 -36.61 -52.05 0.97
C CYS A 736 -37.61 -50.92 1.05
N ASP A 737 -37.18 -49.77 1.54
CA ASP A 737 -37.98 -48.55 1.58
C ASP A 737 -37.51 -47.62 0.45
N ILE A 738 -38.41 -47.34 -0.50
CA ILE A 738 -38.20 -46.33 -1.54
C ILE A 738 -38.72 -45.00 -0.97
N VAL A 739 -37.81 -44.07 -0.72
CA VAL A 739 -38.13 -42.74 -0.19
C VAL A 739 -38.56 -41.84 -1.33
N ILE A 740 -39.74 -41.25 -1.19
CA ILE A 740 -40.32 -40.25 -2.09
C ILE A 740 -40.05 -38.86 -1.49
N SER A 741 -39.33 -38.02 -2.22
CA SER A 741 -39.06 -36.63 -1.85
C SER A 741 -39.72 -35.71 -2.87
N SER A 742 -40.54 -34.77 -2.40
CA SER A 742 -41.21 -33.78 -3.25
C SER A 742 -41.34 -32.41 -2.59
N ASP A 743 -41.67 -31.40 -3.39
CA ASP A 743 -42.10 -30.07 -2.93
C ASP A 743 -43.47 -30.08 -2.22
N GLY A 744 -44.30 -31.11 -2.45
CA GLY A 744 -45.59 -31.31 -1.79
C GLY A 744 -45.60 -32.29 -0.60
N GLY A 745 -44.42 -32.59 -0.02
CA GLY A 745 -44.28 -33.51 1.12
C GLY A 745 -43.31 -34.67 0.87
N SER A 746 -43.33 -35.67 1.75
CA SER A 746 -42.46 -36.85 1.66
C SER A 746 -43.24 -38.13 1.95
N GLY A 747 -42.87 -39.22 1.28
CA GLY A 747 -43.52 -40.52 1.39
C GLY A 747 -42.53 -41.68 1.42
N VAL A 748 -43.00 -42.87 1.76
CA VAL A 748 -42.21 -44.11 1.67
C VAL A 748 -43.09 -45.20 1.06
N PHE A 749 -42.60 -45.80 -0.02
CA PHE A 749 -43.16 -47.02 -0.60
C PHE A 749 -42.28 -48.22 -0.21
N SER A 750 -42.83 -49.16 0.56
CA SER A 750 -42.06 -50.31 1.07
C SER A 750 -42.28 -51.58 0.24
N VAL A 751 -41.18 -52.22 -0.14
CA VAL A 751 -41.17 -53.48 -0.88
C VAL A 751 -40.71 -54.61 0.02
N PHE A 752 -41.41 -55.75 0.00
CA PHE A 752 -41.05 -56.96 0.74
C PHE A 752 -40.79 -58.12 -0.22
N VAL A 753 -39.76 -58.92 0.07
CA VAL A 753 -39.47 -60.16 -0.66
C VAL A 753 -38.88 -61.21 0.27
N ASN A 754 -39.27 -62.47 0.10
CA ASN A 754 -38.70 -63.61 0.80
C ASN A 754 -37.92 -64.51 -0.18
N VAL A 755 -36.60 -64.49 -0.12
CA VAL A 755 -35.74 -65.30 -1.00
C VAL A 755 -35.70 -66.73 -0.49
N ILE A 756 -36.11 -67.69 -1.32
CA ILE A 756 -36.14 -69.13 -1.02
C ILE A 756 -35.11 -69.90 -1.87
N PRO A 757 -34.56 -71.03 -1.37
CA PRO A 757 -33.55 -71.78 -2.11
C PRO A 757 -34.12 -72.34 -3.41
N PRO A 758 -33.31 -72.42 -4.49
CA PRO A 758 -33.74 -73.02 -5.74
C PRO A 758 -34.18 -74.48 -5.51
N SER A 759 -35.32 -74.89 -6.07
CA SER A 759 -35.80 -76.27 -5.95
C SER A 759 -34.80 -77.26 -6.56
N PRO A 760 -34.42 -78.35 -5.87
CA PRO A 760 -33.56 -79.38 -6.47
C PRO A 760 -34.30 -80.11 -7.60
N ILE A 761 -33.71 -80.14 -8.79
CA ILE A 761 -34.19 -80.92 -9.93
C ILE A 761 -33.66 -82.35 -9.77
N LEU A 762 -34.56 -83.32 -9.60
CA LEU A 762 -34.20 -84.75 -9.60
C LEU A 762 -33.88 -85.18 -11.04
N SER A 763 -32.65 -85.63 -11.27
CA SER A 763 -32.17 -86.21 -12.54
C SER A 763 -31.62 -87.61 -12.26
N PHE A 764 -31.94 -88.60 -13.10
CA PHE A 764 -31.45 -89.97 -13.01
C PHE A 764 -31.02 -90.49 -14.38
N ASP A 765 -29.87 -91.17 -14.43
CA ASP A 765 -29.23 -91.70 -15.65
C ASP A 765 -28.61 -93.08 -15.36
N PRO A 766 -28.91 -94.14 -16.15
CA PRO A 766 -29.80 -94.17 -17.32
C PRO A 766 -31.28 -94.14 -16.94
N SER A 767 -32.08 -93.50 -17.78
CA SER A 767 -33.53 -93.38 -17.61
C SER A 767 -34.28 -94.74 -17.72
N SER A 768 -33.59 -95.82 -18.07
CA SER A 768 -34.05 -97.21 -17.96
C SER A 768 -32.87 -98.20 -18.03
N TYR A 769 -33.06 -99.39 -17.44
CA TYR A 769 -32.22 -100.56 -17.68
C TYR A 769 -33.07 -101.66 -18.33
N ASP A 770 -32.60 -102.20 -19.45
CA ASP A 770 -33.18 -103.40 -20.08
C ASP A 770 -32.39 -104.63 -19.60
N PHE A 771 -33.06 -105.52 -18.88
CA PHE A 771 -32.46 -106.74 -18.35
C PHE A 771 -32.52 -107.93 -19.34
N GLY A 772 -32.96 -107.69 -20.58
CA GLY A 772 -33.09 -108.72 -21.62
C GLY A 772 -34.25 -109.69 -21.37
N SER A 773 -34.28 -110.79 -22.12
CA SER A 773 -35.34 -111.82 -22.00
C SER A 773 -35.09 -112.72 -20.78
N LEU A 774 -35.99 -112.68 -19.81
CA LEU A 774 -36.01 -113.56 -18.63
C LEU A 774 -36.96 -114.75 -18.86
N PHE A 775 -36.62 -115.91 -18.30
CA PHE A 775 -37.51 -117.08 -18.26
C PHE A 775 -38.45 -117.04 -17.05
N GLU A 776 -39.66 -117.58 -17.19
CA GLU A 776 -40.67 -117.57 -16.13
C GLU A 776 -40.20 -118.35 -14.88
N GLY A 777 -40.09 -117.65 -13.74
CA GLY A 777 -39.86 -118.26 -12.42
C GLY A 777 -38.45 -118.12 -11.81
N VAL A 778 -37.57 -117.27 -12.35
CA VAL A 778 -36.31 -116.90 -11.67
C VAL A 778 -36.38 -115.44 -11.23
N THR A 779 -35.98 -115.17 -9.97
CA THR A 779 -35.80 -113.82 -9.40
C THR A 779 -34.53 -113.16 -9.87
#